data_AF-A0A8T2WDI3-F1
#
_entry.id   AF-A0A8T2WDI3-F1
#
_cell.length_a   1.000
_cell.length_b   1.000
_cell.length_c   1.000
_cell.angle_alpha   90.00
_cell.angle_beta   90.00
_cell.angle_gamma   90.00
#
_symmetry.space_group_name_H-M   'P 1'
#
loop_
_entity.id
_entity.type
_entity.pdbx_description
1 polymer ?
#
loop_
_entity_poly.entity_id
_entity_poly.type
_entity_poly.pdbx_seq_one_letter_code
_entity_poly.pdbx_strand_id
1 'polypeptide(L)'
;MEDPTLKNDPKMSQPTAVDTPTAEPNPVESTKSIKGEKRRSKCCDAKSLQGFAIAGLILLVGGIFVTPFIVRSVAYDRQNAYPITSVDDYGPVIVKTMQAIRYTSSPVGEKSGLGEKEVVVPWGDGSSVFVRRDTLNSLYVSFPNKPITGSAEDWSTTTAPVPFLNNYIYTAQAPLRLITEFSKLTGSGVNNITGPLTRAITKVMGGERILWVTCSGEGPLGGGAAILCGVSSALYFPATSVDVITFNTPWKGFNPQFAWAFDRFISLYYFWPFAMSEVPAPPQNVTGYNLTEVRALNEGLKSRTTQGDTLQQAVLIPNLPPQVPTNGQSIAPDNIQQPNGTYEESTAACYASYIGRSVHGDTPVCNAGSPQIINWDPWAPVTSVPGPGQLPPESDCPPIVCRSRQYIDMSCTGFGDATGKNTAYSTDPPASLMGLPHVTLEHPRSGGDAIVAWNETSKEAIFLFKYTNESRDLLADALAYKTRDFRRFLDKEFPATEDINDQIGNIQGHAGFYRQFKSLVEGSDRNGESVQSLEAALYSVSGGEDPFFISISGFSLGGAVSEFSGVWAAHRWPRAHVFIATQGAPKTGNEEFATLFKASVGNVYRFVFNLDEVPAVPPLPGYVYTRQPIWITRQLNGNFSVLLNPRPDVSLSETTWYDHWCEVFYYPILQNATSIGVPNWVITYQET
;
A
#
# COMPACT_ATOMS: atom_id res chain seq x y z
N MET A 1 -37.21 2.21 58.19
CA MET A 1 -36.15 1.29 58.64
C MET A 1 -34.87 1.78 58.01
N GLU A 2 -34.13 2.56 58.78
CA GLU A 2 -32.78 3.03 58.46
C GLU A 2 -31.80 1.90 58.78
N ASP A 3 -30.77 1.69 57.94
CA ASP A 3 -29.52 1.06 58.35
C ASP A 3 -28.35 1.64 57.52
N PRO A 4 -27.18 1.93 58.11
CA PRO A 4 -26.24 2.93 57.61
C PRO A 4 -24.89 2.35 57.15
N THR A 5 -24.03 3.25 56.68
CA THR A 5 -22.54 3.17 56.66
C THR A 5 -21.86 2.10 55.81
N LEU A 6 -21.16 2.57 54.77
CA LEU A 6 -19.77 2.18 54.48
C LEU A 6 -19.08 3.30 53.68
N LYS A 7 -18.36 4.15 54.42
CA LYS A 7 -17.28 5.00 53.91
C LYS A 7 -16.04 4.12 53.71
N ASN A 8 -15.33 4.24 52.59
CA ASN A 8 -13.88 4.05 52.49
C ASN A 8 -13.39 4.57 51.12
N ASP A 9 -12.83 5.78 51.12
CA ASP A 9 -11.99 6.31 50.05
C ASP A 9 -10.55 5.77 50.21
N PRO A 10 -9.89 5.28 49.14
CA PRO A 10 -8.47 5.01 49.18
C PRO A 10 -7.66 6.28 48.87
N LYS A 11 -6.74 6.63 49.79
CA LYS A 11 -5.73 7.66 49.63
C LYS A 11 -4.83 7.37 48.43
N MET A 12 -4.77 8.31 47.49
CA MET A 12 -3.72 8.39 46.47
C MET A 12 -2.37 8.69 47.15
N SER A 13 -1.42 7.77 46.99
CA SER A 13 -0.01 7.95 47.33
C SER A 13 0.69 8.78 46.24
N GLN A 14 1.38 9.85 46.64
CA GLN A 14 2.26 10.64 45.79
C GLN A 14 3.50 9.82 45.35
N PRO A 15 4.01 9.99 44.12
CA PRO A 15 5.27 9.38 43.72
C PRO A 15 6.45 10.15 44.29
N THR A 16 7.36 9.42 44.93
CA THR A 16 8.70 9.84 45.34
C THR A 16 9.56 10.18 44.13
N ALA A 17 10.24 11.33 44.20
CA ALA A 17 11.24 11.77 43.23
C ALA A 17 12.41 10.79 43.16
N VAL A 18 12.83 10.46 41.93
CA VAL A 18 14.02 9.65 41.63
C VAL A 18 15.16 10.62 41.33
N ASP A 19 16.24 10.50 42.11
CA ASP A 19 17.48 11.26 41.95
C ASP A 19 18.22 10.84 40.66
N THR A 20 18.53 11.82 39.81
CA THR A 20 19.37 11.66 38.62
C THR A 20 20.82 12.01 38.97
N PRO A 21 21.82 11.15 38.68
CA PRO A 21 23.21 11.50 38.90
C PRO A 21 23.73 12.38 37.75
N THR A 22 24.24 13.55 38.13
CA THR A 22 24.99 14.49 37.28
C THR A 22 26.39 13.94 37.00
N ALA A 23 26.70 13.70 35.73
CA ALA A 23 28.06 13.44 35.25
C ALA A 23 28.63 14.73 34.62
N GLU A 24 29.75 15.20 35.17
CA GLU A 24 30.53 16.33 34.64
C GLU A 24 31.22 15.97 33.31
N PRO A 25 31.38 16.93 32.37
CA PRO A 25 32.10 16.70 31.13
C PRO A 25 33.60 16.98 31.28
N ASN A 26 34.43 16.03 30.85
CA ASN A 26 35.87 16.24 30.63
C ASN A 26 36.15 17.06 29.35
N PRO A 27 37.25 17.84 29.31
CA PRO A 27 37.52 18.79 28.24
C PRO A 27 38.03 18.13 26.97
N VAL A 28 37.52 18.58 25.82
CA VAL A 28 37.95 18.17 24.48
C VAL A 28 39.24 18.90 24.09
N GLU A 29 40.27 18.12 23.78
CA GLU A 29 41.55 18.53 23.25
C GLU A 29 41.43 19.04 21.79
N SER A 30 42.07 20.17 21.52
CA SER A 30 42.15 20.80 20.20
C SER A 30 42.99 19.97 19.22
N THR A 31 42.42 19.55 18.09
CA THR A 31 43.19 19.01 16.97
C THR A 31 43.37 20.02 15.85
N LYS A 32 44.61 20.03 15.35
CA LYS A 32 45.21 20.98 14.43
C LYS A 32 44.63 20.88 13.02
N SER A 33 44.45 22.06 12.42
CA SER A 33 44.29 22.29 10.99
C SER A 33 45.43 21.66 10.18
N ILE A 34 45.08 20.78 9.24
CA ILE A 34 45.95 20.39 8.13
C ILE A 34 45.34 20.91 6.83
N LYS A 35 46.04 21.86 6.22
CA LYS A 35 45.84 22.34 4.85
C LYS A 35 46.45 21.32 3.88
N GLY A 36 45.75 21.05 2.79
CA GLY A 36 46.24 20.37 1.59
C GLY A 36 45.07 19.71 0.87
N GLU A 37 44.93 19.67 -0.44
CA GLU A 37 45.74 20.18 -1.54
C GLU A 37 44.84 20.07 -2.78
N LYS A 38 44.74 21.14 -3.59
CA LYS A 38 43.99 21.10 -4.85
C LYS A 38 44.72 20.21 -5.86
N ARG A 39 44.11 19.10 -6.29
CA ARG A 39 44.53 18.42 -7.53
C ARG A 39 43.48 18.57 -8.62
N ARG A 40 43.87 19.32 -9.65
CA ARG A 40 43.28 19.32 -11.00
C ARG A 40 43.68 18.02 -11.69
N SER A 41 42.73 17.30 -12.28
CA SER A 41 43.03 16.27 -13.29
C SER A 41 42.53 16.75 -14.66
N LYS A 42 43.48 16.99 -15.57
CA LYS A 42 43.25 17.07 -17.02
C LYS A 42 43.64 15.73 -17.66
N CYS A 43 42.92 15.46 -18.75
CA CYS A 43 42.99 14.37 -19.72
C CYS A 43 44.35 13.72 -20.00
N CYS A 44 44.31 12.43 -20.37
CA CYS A 44 44.80 11.96 -21.67
C CYS A 44 44.25 10.57 -22.03
N ASP A 45 44.07 10.41 -23.33
CA ASP A 45 43.57 9.26 -24.09
C ASP A 45 44.65 8.19 -24.37
N ALA A 46 44.15 7.01 -24.78
CA ALA A 46 44.68 6.06 -25.75
C ALA A 46 45.73 4.96 -25.38
N LYS A 47 45.22 3.72 -25.53
CA LYS A 47 45.72 2.55 -26.30
C LYS A 47 46.91 1.69 -25.81
N SER A 48 46.54 0.41 -25.55
CA SER A 48 47.11 -0.87 -26.02
C SER A 48 48.59 -1.21 -25.79
N LEU A 49 48.89 -2.34 -25.14
CA LEU A 49 49.25 -3.64 -25.75
C LEU A 49 49.63 -4.68 -24.67
N GLN A 50 49.15 -5.91 -24.87
CA GLN A 50 49.79 -7.22 -24.62
C GLN A 50 50.76 -7.45 -23.42
N GLY A 51 50.29 -8.29 -22.48
CA GLY A 51 50.85 -9.61 -22.15
C GLY A 51 52.28 -9.73 -21.61
N PHE A 52 52.43 -10.26 -20.39
CA PHE A 52 53.29 -11.41 -20.07
C PHE A 52 53.00 -11.91 -18.65
N ALA A 53 52.82 -13.23 -18.51
CA ALA A 53 52.75 -13.94 -17.24
C ALA A 53 54.16 -14.26 -16.74
N ILE A 54 54.46 -13.97 -15.47
CA ILE A 54 55.53 -14.66 -14.70
C ILE A 54 55.07 -14.78 -13.24
N ALA A 55 55.04 -16.02 -12.76
CA ALA A 55 54.90 -16.40 -11.36
C ALA A 55 56.21 -16.15 -10.60
N GLY A 56 56.13 -15.73 -9.34
CA GLY A 56 57.30 -15.52 -8.49
C GLY A 56 56.95 -15.29 -7.03
N LEU A 57 56.96 -16.39 -6.28
CA LEU A 57 56.86 -16.53 -4.83
C LEU A 57 58.04 -15.83 -4.10
N ILE A 58 57.83 -15.37 -2.85
CA ILE A 58 58.72 -15.47 -1.66
C ILE A 58 58.84 -14.18 -0.76
N LEU A 59 58.53 -14.40 0.54
CA LEU A 59 58.96 -13.78 1.82
C LEU A 59 58.31 -12.50 2.43
N LEU A 60 57.44 -12.77 3.42
CA LEU A 60 57.50 -12.37 4.86
C LEU A 60 58.51 -11.27 5.27
N VAL A 61 58.03 -10.22 5.95
CA VAL A 61 58.27 -9.85 7.38
C VAL A 61 57.70 -8.43 7.63
N GLY A 62 56.93 -8.25 8.71
CA GLY A 62 56.70 -6.92 9.31
C GLY A 62 55.28 -6.64 9.77
N GLY A 63 54.85 -7.28 10.86
CA GLY A 63 53.53 -7.05 11.47
C GLY A 63 53.44 -5.69 12.17
N ILE A 64 52.42 -4.93 11.80
CA ILE A 64 51.81 -3.87 12.62
C ILE A 64 50.35 -4.30 12.81
N PHE A 65 49.96 -4.56 14.05
CA PHE A 65 48.59 -4.87 14.44
C PHE A 65 47.71 -3.64 14.22
N VAL A 66 47.05 -3.58 13.07
CA VAL A 66 45.80 -2.83 12.90
C VAL A 66 44.70 -3.88 12.94
N THR A 67 43.94 -3.94 14.02
CA THR A 67 42.71 -4.74 14.09
C THR A 67 41.74 -4.22 13.03
N PRO A 68 41.42 -4.99 11.98
CA PRO A 68 40.35 -4.60 11.08
C PRO A 68 39.03 -4.91 11.78
N PHE A 69 38.15 -3.90 11.86
CA PHE A 69 36.72 -4.15 12.00
C PHE A 69 36.28 -4.95 10.77
N ILE A 70 36.32 -6.28 10.89
CA ILE A 70 35.71 -7.18 9.93
C ILE A 70 34.21 -7.06 10.16
N VAL A 71 33.56 -6.16 9.43
CA VAL A 71 32.14 -6.33 9.12
C VAL A 71 32.08 -7.62 8.33
N ARG A 72 31.69 -8.72 8.97
CA ARG A 72 31.33 -9.95 8.25
C ARG A 72 30.16 -9.57 7.36
N SER A 73 30.41 -9.38 6.07
CA SER A 73 29.36 -9.56 5.08
C SER A 73 28.93 -11.01 5.24
N VAL A 74 27.75 -11.22 5.80
CA VAL A 74 27.11 -12.53 5.76
C VAL A 74 26.70 -12.70 4.30
N ALA A 75 27.61 -13.21 3.48
CA ALA A 75 27.29 -13.72 2.17
C ALA A 75 26.35 -14.91 2.39
N TYR A 76 25.06 -14.66 2.27
CA TYR A 76 24.02 -15.67 2.37
C TYR A 76 24.05 -16.51 1.08
N ASP A 77 24.90 -17.55 1.06
CA ASP A 77 25.09 -18.41 -0.10
C ASP A 77 23.90 -19.38 -0.24
N ARG A 78 23.06 -19.16 -1.26
CA ARG A 78 21.82 -19.92 -1.54
C ARG A 78 21.94 -20.94 -2.68
N GLN A 79 23.11 -21.18 -3.26
CA GLN A 79 23.22 -21.93 -4.53
C GLN A 79 23.03 -23.47 -4.48
N ASN A 80 22.62 -24.07 -3.35
CA ASN A 80 22.31 -25.50 -3.30
C ASN A 80 20.79 -25.72 -3.38
N ALA A 81 20.34 -26.48 -4.39
CA ALA A 81 18.95 -26.84 -4.64
C ALA A 81 18.22 -27.30 -3.35
N TYR A 82 17.33 -26.46 -2.83
CA TYR A 82 16.58 -26.73 -1.62
C TYR A 82 15.42 -27.68 -1.90
N PRO A 83 15.25 -28.79 -1.16
CA PRO A 83 13.94 -29.40 -1.04
C PRO A 83 12.98 -28.36 -0.45
N ILE A 84 11.73 -28.31 -0.94
CA ILE A 84 10.66 -27.48 -0.36
C ILE A 84 10.59 -27.80 1.14
N THR A 85 11.04 -26.88 1.97
CA THR A 85 11.29 -27.07 3.42
C THR A 85 10.48 -26.12 4.27
N SER A 86 9.81 -25.13 3.67
CA SER A 86 8.99 -24.15 4.40
C SER A 86 7.72 -23.76 3.65
N VAL A 87 6.74 -23.21 4.38
CA VAL A 87 5.54 -22.60 3.79
C VAL A 87 5.92 -21.38 2.93
N ASP A 88 7.08 -20.79 3.17
CA ASP A 88 7.57 -19.60 2.46
C ASP A 88 8.08 -19.92 1.06
N ASP A 89 8.18 -21.21 0.71
CA ASP A 89 8.46 -21.66 -0.66
C ASP A 89 7.23 -21.49 -1.58
N TYR A 90 6.05 -21.16 -1.04
CA TYR A 90 4.83 -20.98 -1.81
C TYR A 90 4.52 -19.50 -2.08
N GLY A 91 3.90 -19.23 -3.23
CA GLY A 91 3.47 -17.87 -3.59
C GLY A 91 2.38 -17.31 -2.65
N PRO A 92 2.24 -15.97 -2.57
CA PRO A 92 1.36 -15.29 -1.61
C PRO A 92 -0.11 -15.70 -1.72
N VAL A 93 -0.59 -15.96 -2.94
CA VAL A 93 -1.98 -16.41 -3.19
C VAL A 93 -2.29 -17.70 -2.45
N ILE A 94 -1.38 -18.67 -2.55
CA ILE A 94 -1.55 -19.98 -1.94
C ILE A 94 -1.46 -19.86 -0.43
N VAL A 95 -0.43 -19.19 0.09
CA VAL A 95 -0.23 -19.03 1.55
C VAL A 95 -1.44 -18.37 2.21
N LYS A 96 -1.94 -17.26 1.65
CA LYS A 96 -3.11 -16.55 2.19
C LYS A 96 -4.39 -17.40 2.11
N THR A 97 -4.58 -18.13 1.01
CA THR A 97 -5.73 -19.03 0.85
C THR A 97 -5.68 -20.20 1.84
N MET A 98 -4.51 -20.80 2.04
CA MET A 98 -4.29 -21.86 3.02
C MET A 98 -4.61 -21.38 4.44
N GLN A 99 -4.16 -20.19 4.82
CA GLN A 99 -4.48 -19.61 6.13
C GLN A 99 -6.00 -19.40 6.28
N ALA A 100 -6.66 -18.86 5.25
CA ALA A 100 -8.11 -18.68 5.27
C ALA A 100 -8.87 -20.02 5.42
N ILE A 101 -8.47 -21.07 4.71
CA ILE A 101 -9.07 -22.41 4.85
C ILE A 101 -8.85 -22.94 6.25
N ARG A 102 -7.63 -22.82 6.80
CA ARG A 102 -7.30 -23.26 8.16
C ARG A 102 -8.24 -22.60 9.17
N TYR A 103 -8.30 -21.28 9.21
CA TYR A 103 -9.15 -20.58 10.17
C TYR A 103 -10.65 -20.84 9.94
N THR A 104 -11.10 -21.00 8.71
CA THR A 104 -12.52 -21.25 8.45
C THR A 104 -12.95 -22.70 8.77
N SER A 105 -12.04 -23.67 8.64
CA SER A 105 -12.32 -25.09 8.87
C SER A 105 -11.96 -25.60 10.28
N SER A 106 -11.16 -24.86 11.05
CA SER A 106 -10.75 -25.27 12.40
C SER A 106 -11.94 -25.34 13.38
N PRO A 107 -12.13 -26.50 14.06
CA PRO A 107 -13.14 -26.64 15.11
C PRO A 107 -12.93 -25.67 16.27
N VAL A 108 -14.02 -25.38 16.99
CA VAL A 108 -14.04 -24.49 18.15
C VAL A 108 -13.15 -25.06 19.27
N GLY A 109 -12.30 -24.22 19.85
CA GLY A 109 -11.47 -24.59 21.01
C GLY A 109 -10.20 -25.38 20.69
N GLU A 110 -9.93 -25.69 19.42
CA GLU A 110 -8.63 -26.23 19.03
C GLU A 110 -7.59 -25.10 19.10
N LYS A 111 -6.65 -25.22 20.05
CA LYS A 111 -5.56 -24.26 20.18
C LYS A 111 -4.69 -24.39 18.95
N SER A 112 -4.69 -23.38 18.10
CA SER A 112 -3.82 -23.25 16.91
C SER A 112 -2.29 -23.26 17.19
N GLY A 113 -1.89 -23.39 18.46
CA GLY A 113 -0.50 -23.43 18.92
C GLY A 113 0.06 -22.10 19.43
N LEU A 114 -0.57 -20.95 19.15
CA LEU A 114 0.00 -19.63 19.45
C LEU A 114 -0.56 -18.94 20.72
N GLY A 115 -1.25 -19.66 21.59
CA GLY A 115 -1.94 -19.02 22.73
C GLY A 115 -3.02 -18.04 22.27
N GLU A 116 -3.59 -18.28 21.08
CA GLU A 116 -4.54 -17.38 20.44
C GLU A 116 -5.75 -17.11 21.33
N LYS A 117 -6.10 -15.83 21.42
CA LYS A 117 -7.39 -15.41 21.96
C LYS A 117 -8.43 -15.67 20.88
N GLU A 118 -9.35 -16.59 21.16
CA GLU A 118 -10.53 -16.82 20.35
C GLU A 118 -11.74 -16.21 21.06
N VAL A 119 -12.59 -15.52 20.31
CA VAL A 119 -13.93 -15.12 20.75
C VAL A 119 -14.94 -15.68 19.76
N VAL A 120 -15.87 -16.45 20.29
CA VAL A 120 -17.01 -17.00 19.55
C VAL A 120 -18.17 -16.02 19.68
N VAL A 121 -18.66 -15.53 18.54
CA VAL A 121 -19.78 -14.59 18.47
C VAL A 121 -21.00 -15.34 17.96
N PRO A 122 -22.07 -15.50 18.76
CA PRO A 122 -23.31 -16.13 18.30
C PRO A 122 -23.86 -15.43 17.05
N TRP A 123 -24.22 -16.19 16.03
CA TRP A 123 -24.65 -15.66 14.74
C TRP A 123 -25.77 -16.50 14.12
N GLY A 124 -27.03 -16.15 14.39
CA GLY A 124 -28.23 -16.78 13.79
C GLY A 124 -28.38 -18.30 14.06
N ASP A 125 -29.59 -18.87 14.07
CA ASP A 125 -29.96 -20.28 14.34
C ASP A 125 -28.83 -21.27 14.74
N GLY A 126 -28.19 -21.03 15.89
CA GLY A 126 -27.13 -21.88 16.44
C GLY A 126 -25.75 -21.81 15.78
N SER A 127 -25.53 -21.00 14.74
CA SER A 127 -24.19 -20.77 14.17
C SER A 127 -23.39 -19.74 14.98
N SER A 128 -22.08 -19.70 14.77
CA SER A 128 -21.19 -18.75 15.42
C SER A 128 -20.14 -18.25 14.43
N VAL A 129 -19.76 -16.98 14.58
CA VAL A 129 -18.60 -16.38 13.92
C VAL A 129 -17.41 -16.50 14.85
N PHE A 130 -16.26 -16.84 14.29
CA PHE A 130 -15.02 -16.99 15.04
C PHE A 130 -14.14 -15.79 14.80
N VAL A 131 -13.74 -15.11 15.87
CA VAL A 131 -12.74 -14.04 15.84
C VAL A 131 -11.49 -14.57 16.51
N ARG A 132 -10.41 -14.71 15.75
CA ARG A 132 -9.15 -15.30 16.23
C ARG A 132 -7.99 -14.36 15.96
N ARG A 133 -7.17 -14.14 16.98
CA ARG A 133 -5.91 -13.43 16.82
C ARG A 133 -4.92 -14.31 16.06
N ASP A 134 -4.27 -13.78 15.05
CA ASP A 134 -3.22 -14.50 14.30
C ASP A 134 -1.83 -14.03 14.72
N THR A 135 -1.61 -12.72 14.77
CA THR A 135 -0.37 -12.10 15.28
C THR A 135 -0.67 -11.00 16.31
N LEU A 136 0.35 -10.24 16.73
CA LEU A 136 0.15 -9.10 17.61
C LEU A 136 -0.83 -8.08 17.01
N ASN A 137 -0.83 -7.89 15.69
CA ASN A 137 -1.61 -6.85 15.02
C ASN A 137 -2.52 -7.36 13.89
N SER A 138 -2.66 -8.68 13.71
CA SER A 138 -3.57 -9.31 12.74
C SER A 138 -4.57 -10.27 13.40
N LEU A 139 -5.74 -10.41 12.78
CA LEU A 139 -6.78 -11.35 13.20
C LEU A 139 -7.58 -11.89 12.01
N TYR A 140 -8.26 -13.01 12.22
CA TYR A 140 -9.22 -13.62 11.30
C TYR A 140 -10.64 -13.54 11.86
N VAL A 141 -11.58 -13.25 10.98
CA VAL A 141 -13.03 -13.35 11.21
C VAL A 141 -13.58 -14.41 10.26
N SER A 142 -13.90 -15.58 10.78
CA SER A 142 -14.33 -16.72 9.98
C SER A 142 -15.83 -16.98 10.13
N PHE A 143 -16.51 -17.05 8.99
CA PHE A 143 -17.94 -17.29 8.87
C PHE A 143 -18.16 -18.72 8.37
N PRO A 144 -18.80 -19.60 9.16
CA PRO A 144 -19.02 -20.98 8.75
C PRO A 144 -19.98 -21.06 7.56
N ASN A 145 -19.76 -22.05 6.69
CA ASN A 145 -20.75 -22.41 5.69
C ASN A 145 -21.95 -23.05 6.37
N LYS A 146 -23.08 -22.35 6.37
CA LYS A 146 -24.34 -22.90 6.89
C LYS A 146 -25.25 -23.24 5.72
N PRO A 147 -25.85 -24.45 5.72
CA PRO A 147 -26.98 -24.73 4.84
C PRO A 147 -28.07 -23.69 5.11
N ILE A 148 -28.42 -22.93 4.09
CA ILE A 148 -29.56 -22.03 4.14
C ILE A 148 -30.78 -22.92 4.35
N THR A 149 -31.49 -22.78 5.48
CA THR A 149 -32.85 -23.31 5.59
C THR A 149 -33.72 -22.50 4.60
N GLY A 150 -34.17 -23.16 3.53
CA GLY A 150 -34.78 -22.53 2.35
C GLY A 150 -34.04 -22.90 1.05
N SER A 151 -34.66 -22.73 -0.11
CA SER A 151 -33.98 -22.98 -1.38
C SER A 151 -32.81 -22.00 -1.56
N ALA A 152 -31.69 -22.47 -2.10
CA ALA A 152 -30.51 -21.63 -2.40
C ALA A 152 -30.81 -20.49 -3.39
N GLU A 153 -31.99 -20.46 -4.01
CA GLU A 153 -32.41 -19.38 -4.89
C GLU A 153 -32.90 -18.14 -4.13
N ASP A 154 -33.41 -18.30 -2.90
CA ASP A 154 -34.20 -17.27 -2.21
C ASP A 154 -33.35 -16.19 -1.51
N TRP A 155 -32.07 -16.44 -1.21
CA TRP A 155 -31.28 -15.46 -0.45
C TRP A 155 -31.02 -14.15 -1.21
N SER A 156 -31.00 -14.21 -2.55
CA SER A 156 -30.60 -13.11 -3.44
C SER A 156 -31.76 -12.43 -4.20
N THR A 157 -32.99 -12.92 -4.03
CA THR A 157 -34.18 -12.41 -4.78
C THR A 157 -34.59 -11.03 -4.31
N THR A 158 -34.27 -10.68 -3.06
CA THR A 158 -34.56 -9.39 -2.45
C THR A 158 -33.27 -8.76 -1.96
N THR A 159 -33.06 -7.48 -2.29
CA THR A 159 -31.93 -6.68 -1.83
C THR A 159 -32.41 -5.61 -0.86
N ALA A 160 -31.50 -5.12 -0.02
CA ALA A 160 -31.74 -4.03 0.90
C ALA A 160 -30.52 -3.11 0.97
N PRO A 161 -30.71 -1.81 1.30
CA PRO A 161 -29.60 -0.92 1.56
C PRO A 161 -28.66 -1.46 2.65
N VAL A 162 -27.36 -1.26 2.48
CA VAL A 162 -26.34 -1.66 3.46
C VAL A 162 -26.19 -0.55 4.51
N PRO A 163 -26.67 -0.72 5.76
CA PRO A 163 -26.85 0.41 6.67
C PRO A 163 -25.55 1.16 6.99
N PHE A 164 -24.46 0.43 7.26
CA PHE A 164 -23.16 1.04 7.60
C PHE A 164 -22.48 1.76 6.43
N LEU A 165 -22.95 1.56 5.19
CA LEU A 165 -22.49 2.32 4.02
C LEU A 165 -23.33 3.57 3.77
N ASN A 166 -24.42 3.80 4.52
CA ASN A 166 -25.38 4.86 4.20
C ASN A 166 -24.76 6.28 4.18
N ASN A 167 -23.72 6.52 4.99
CA ASN A 167 -23.02 7.80 5.03
C ASN A 167 -22.01 7.99 3.88
N TYR A 168 -21.70 6.91 3.14
CA TYR A 168 -20.74 6.92 2.04
C TYR A 168 -21.47 6.71 0.71
N ILE A 169 -22.20 5.61 0.59
CA ILE A 169 -22.94 5.20 -0.60
C ILE A 169 -24.30 4.65 -0.16
N TYR A 170 -25.27 5.54 0.05
CA TYR A 170 -26.63 5.18 0.47
C TYR A 170 -27.38 4.27 -0.52
N THR A 171 -26.93 4.23 -1.77
CA THR A 171 -27.47 3.34 -2.81
C THR A 171 -26.81 1.97 -2.85
N ALA A 172 -25.81 1.68 -2.00
CA ALA A 172 -25.23 0.35 -1.91
C ALA A 172 -26.26 -0.65 -1.35
N GLN A 173 -26.47 -1.72 -2.09
CA GLN A 173 -27.40 -2.78 -1.74
C GLN A 173 -26.71 -4.14 -1.69
N ALA A 174 -27.20 -4.98 -0.79
CA ALA A 174 -26.81 -6.37 -0.65
C ALA A 174 -28.07 -7.22 -0.41
N PRO A 175 -27.98 -8.55 -0.49
CA PRO A 175 -29.13 -9.42 -0.25
C PRO A 175 -29.78 -9.18 1.13
N LEU A 176 -31.11 -9.00 1.18
CA LEU A 176 -31.85 -8.61 2.39
C LEU A 176 -31.65 -9.60 3.52
N ARG A 177 -31.69 -10.91 3.22
CA ARG A 177 -31.47 -11.96 4.22
C ARG A 177 -30.08 -11.86 4.83
N LEU A 178 -29.07 -11.61 3.99
CA LEU A 178 -27.70 -11.45 4.44
C LEU A 178 -27.54 -10.21 5.34
N ILE A 179 -28.12 -9.07 4.95
CA ILE A 179 -28.13 -7.85 5.77
C ILE A 179 -28.83 -8.08 7.11
N THR A 180 -29.97 -8.78 7.10
CA THR A 180 -30.72 -9.10 8.31
C THR A 180 -29.87 -9.93 9.28
N GLU A 181 -29.22 -10.98 8.79
CA GLU A 181 -28.35 -11.83 9.62
C GLU A 181 -27.08 -11.11 10.06
N PHE A 182 -26.45 -10.34 9.19
CA PHE A 182 -25.23 -9.60 9.51
C PHE A 182 -25.50 -8.44 10.49
N SER A 183 -26.69 -7.83 10.46
CA SER A 183 -27.08 -6.78 11.42
C SER A 183 -27.09 -7.26 12.87
N LYS A 184 -27.25 -8.56 13.11
CA LYS A 184 -27.14 -9.17 14.45
C LYS A 184 -25.70 -9.06 14.99
N LEU A 185 -24.71 -9.01 14.11
CA LEU A 185 -23.28 -8.89 14.43
C LEU A 185 -22.82 -7.44 14.57
N THR A 186 -23.37 -6.53 13.77
CA THR A 186 -23.00 -5.10 13.80
C THR A 186 -23.86 -4.26 14.73
N GLY A 187 -25.06 -4.73 15.11
CA GLY A 187 -26.06 -3.96 15.83
C GLY A 187 -27.10 -3.33 14.89
N SER A 188 -28.23 -2.91 15.47
CA SER A 188 -29.43 -2.46 14.74
C SER A 188 -29.47 -0.96 14.41
N GLY A 189 -28.34 -0.26 14.45
CA GLY A 189 -28.26 1.18 14.17
C GLY A 189 -27.66 1.46 12.79
N VAL A 190 -28.27 2.37 12.03
CA VAL A 190 -27.82 2.76 10.67
C VAL A 190 -26.35 3.22 10.66
N ASN A 191 -25.87 3.78 11.77
CA ASN A 191 -24.48 4.24 11.91
C ASN A 191 -23.69 3.49 12.98
N ASN A 192 -24.28 2.46 13.58
CA ASN A 192 -23.66 1.81 14.73
C ASN A 192 -23.01 0.50 14.32
N ILE A 193 -21.71 0.54 14.05
CA ILE A 193 -20.89 -0.65 13.80
C ILE A 193 -20.34 -1.22 15.14
N THR A 194 -20.72 -0.69 16.31
CA THR A 194 -20.19 -1.17 17.62
C THR A 194 -20.86 -2.46 18.14
N GLY A 195 -21.29 -3.34 17.24
CA GLY A 195 -22.01 -4.58 17.57
C GLY A 195 -21.18 -5.67 18.25
N PRO A 196 -21.79 -6.85 18.47
CA PRO A 196 -21.10 -8.02 19.00
C PRO A 196 -19.78 -8.37 18.30
N LEU A 197 -19.73 -8.30 16.97
CA LEU A 197 -18.53 -8.65 16.20
C LEU A 197 -17.37 -7.69 16.50
N THR A 198 -17.64 -6.39 16.45
CA THR A 198 -16.66 -5.36 16.74
C THR A 198 -16.13 -5.44 18.16
N ARG A 199 -17.01 -5.68 19.14
CA ARG A 199 -16.57 -5.93 20.53
C ARG A 199 -15.71 -7.17 20.66
N ALA A 200 -16.01 -8.22 19.91
CA ALA A 200 -15.19 -9.43 19.88
C ALA A 200 -13.81 -9.14 19.28
N ILE A 201 -13.73 -8.41 18.17
CA ILE A 201 -12.47 -7.95 17.58
C ILE A 201 -11.63 -7.17 18.59
N THR A 202 -12.20 -6.12 19.20
CA THR A 202 -11.48 -5.31 20.21
C THR A 202 -11.03 -6.16 21.41
N LYS A 203 -11.88 -7.11 21.85
CA LYS A 203 -11.56 -8.02 22.97
C LYS A 203 -10.41 -8.97 22.63
N VAL A 204 -10.40 -9.53 21.41
CA VAL A 204 -9.35 -10.42 20.92
C VAL A 204 -8.02 -9.67 20.84
N MET A 205 -8.03 -8.44 20.33
CA MET A 205 -6.83 -7.61 20.21
C MET A 205 -6.35 -7.05 21.55
N GLY A 206 -7.23 -6.87 22.52
CA GLY A 206 -6.85 -6.49 23.88
C GLY A 206 -6.28 -5.08 24.01
N GLY A 207 -6.73 -4.15 23.16
CA GLY A 207 -6.25 -2.77 23.10
C GLY A 207 -5.07 -2.54 22.14
N GLU A 208 -4.51 -3.61 21.57
CA GLU A 208 -3.46 -3.53 20.56
C GLU A 208 -3.99 -2.94 19.25
N ARG A 209 -3.12 -2.20 18.55
CA ARG A 209 -3.46 -1.64 17.24
C ARG A 209 -3.78 -2.77 16.26
N ILE A 210 -4.88 -2.63 15.55
CA ILE A 210 -5.30 -3.58 14.52
C ILE A 210 -4.71 -3.10 13.20
N LEU A 211 -3.75 -3.83 12.65
CA LEU A 211 -3.15 -3.51 11.35
C LEU A 211 -3.78 -4.34 10.24
N TRP A 212 -4.30 -5.52 10.57
CA TRP A 212 -4.93 -6.40 9.58
C TRP A 212 -6.13 -7.18 10.11
N VAL A 213 -7.15 -7.31 9.27
CA VAL A 213 -8.32 -8.18 9.49
C VAL A 213 -8.54 -9.00 8.23
N THR A 214 -8.59 -10.32 8.34
CA THR A 214 -9.00 -11.19 7.23
C THR A 214 -10.39 -11.76 7.52
N CYS A 215 -11.38 -11.37 6.72
CA CYS A 215 -12.71 -11.94 6.75
C CYS A 215 -12.77 -13.13 5.78
N SER A 216 -13.15 -14.31 6.27
CA SER A 216 -13.22 -15.52 5.44
C SER A 216 -14.54 -16.27 5.59
N GLY A 217 -15.00 -16.89 4.52
CA GLY A 217 -16.24 -17.66 4.57
C GLY A 217 -16.53 -18.45 3.31
N GLU A 218 -17.49 -19.36 3.39
CA GLU A 218 -17.88 -20.18 2.25
C GLU A 218 -19.40 -20.12 2.04
N GLY A 219 -19.81 -20.27 0.78
CA GLY A 219 -21.20 -20.32 0.37
C GLY A 219 -21.91 -18.97 0.43
N PRO A 220 -23.21 -18.92 0.11
CA PRO A 220 -23.91 -17.64 -0.03
C PRO A 220 -24.06 -16.86 1.29
N LEU A 221 -24.25 -17.55 2.43
CA LEU A 221 -24.33 -16.89 3.73
C LEU A 221 -22.95 -16.62 4.34
N GLY A 222 -22.10 -17.65 4.44
CA GLY A 222 -20.79 -17.51 5.09
C GLY A 222 -19.87 -16.57 4.31
N GLY A 223 -19.69 -16.82 3.02
CA GLY A 223 -18.91 -15.95 2.15
C GLY A 223 -19.55 -14.57 1.95
N GLY A 224 -20.88 -14.50 1.82
CA GLY A 224 -21.59 -13.21 1.79
C GLY A 224 -21.36 -12.38 3.05
N ALA A 225 -21.34 -13.01 4.22
CA ALA A 225 -21.07 -12.32 5.49
C ALA A 225 -19.60 -11.89 5.60
N ALA A 226 -18.67 -12.68 5.06
CA ALA A 226 -17.27 -12.29 4.93
C ALA A 226 -17.09 -11.04 4.04
N ILE A 227 -17.87 -10.92 2.96
CA ILE A 227 -17.89 -9.73 2.10
C ILE A 227 -18.34 -8.48 2.87
N LEU A 228 -19.43 -8.58 3.65
CA LEU A 228 -19.91 -7.46 4.49
C LEU A 228 -18.95 -7.16 5.67
N CYS A 229 -18.36 -8.20 6.26
CA CYS A 229 -17.31 -8.09 7.28
C CYS A 229 -16.13 -7.27 6.78
N GLY A 230 -15.70 -7.51 5.55
CA GLY A 230 -14.58 -6.79 4.96
C GLY A 230 -14.83 -5.27 4.98
N VAL A 231 -15.95 -4.86 4.40
CA VAL A 231 -16.29 -3.43 4.26
C VAL A 231 -16.55 -2.79 5.62
N SER A 232 -17.32 -3.46 6.49
CA SER A 232 -17.61 -2.93 7.84
C SER A 232 -16.36 -2.81 8.70
N SER A 233 -15.42 -3.75 8.61
CA SER A 233 -14.14 -3.70 9.35
C SER A 233 -13.27 -2.54 8.85
N ALA A 234 -13.20 -2.31 7.53
CA ALA A 234 -12.42 -1.20 6.97
C ALA A 234 -12.98 0.17 7.40
N LEU A 235 -14.31 0.30 7.51
CA LEU A 235 -14.95 1.52 7.98
C LEU A 235 -14.76 1.75 9.49
N TYR A 236 -14.81 0.68 10.28
CA TYR A 236 -14.71 0.79 11.74
C TYR A 236 -13.27 0.91 12.23
N PHE A 237 -12.33 0.26 11.55
CA PHE A 237 -10.91 0.33 11.83
C PHE A 237 -10.18 1.00 10.64
N PRO A 238 -10.25 2.34 10.53
CA PRO A 238 -9.80 3.05 9.33
C PRO A 238 -8.31 2.93 9.01
N ALA A 239 -7.46 2.65 10.01
CA ALA A 239 -6.03 2.39 9.81
C ALA A 239 -5.73 0.92 9.45
N THR A 240 -6.73 0.04 9.49
CA THR A 240 -6.58 -1.40 9.30
C THR A 240 -6.74 -1.77 7.84
N SER A 241 -5.88 -2.68 7.42
CA SER A 241 -5.97 -3.37 6.15
C SER A 241 -6.97 -4.51 6.26
N VAL A 242 -7.82 -4.70 5.26
CA VAL A 242 -8.85 -5.73 5.33
C VAL A 242 -8.81 -6.63 4.12
N ASP A 243 -8.74 -7.93 4.36
CA ASP A 243 -8.79 -8.96 3.34
C ASP A 243 -10.12 -9.71 3.35
N VAL A 244 -10.54 -10.17 2.19
CA VAL A 244 -11.76 -10.97 2.05
C VAL A 244 -11.48 -12.21 1.19
N ILE A 245 -11.47 -13.39 1.81
CA ILE A 245 -11.19 -14.64 1.11
C ILE A 245 -12.43 -15.53 1.23
N THR A 246 -13.06 -15.83 0.10
CA THR A 246 -14.31 -16.59 0.07
C THR A 246 -14.22 -17.78 -0.87
N PHE A 247 -15.08 -18.77 -0.61
CA PHE A 247 -15.14 -20.04 -1.35
C PHE A 247 -16.56 -20.32 -1.79
N ASN A 248 -16.76 -20.70 -3.05
CA ASN A 248 -18.06 -20.97 -3.67
C ASN A 248 -19.12 -19.92 -3.30
N THR A 249 -18.72 -18.65 -3.35
CA THR A 249 -19.53 -17.53 -2.86
C THR A 249 -20.11 -16.75 -4.02
N PRO A 250 -21.43 -16.84 -4.24
CA PRO A 250 -22.07 -16.06 -5.30
C PRO A 250 -22.09 -14.57 -4.97
N TRP A 251 -21.89 -13.75 -6.00
CA TRP A 251 -22.03 -12.29 -5.91
C TRP A 251 -23.47 -11.79 -6.18
N LYS A 252 -24.41 -12.72 -6.38
CA LYS A 252 -25.80 -12.40 -6.74
C LYS A 252 -26.47 -11.56 -5.65
N GLY A 253 -27.10 -10.45 -6.04
CA GLY A 253 -27.80 -9.54 -5.13
C GLY A 253 -26.93 -8.45 -4.48
N PHE A 254 -25.62 -8.44 -4.73
CA PHE A 254 -24.80 -7.24 -4.49
C PHE A 254 -24.84 -6.34 -5.72
N ASN A 255 -25.25 -5.08 -5.53
CA ASN A 255 -25.36 -4.14 -6.63
C ASN A 255 -24.01 -3.47 -6.96
N PRO A 256 -23.90 -2.74 -8.09
CA PRO A 256 -22.66 -2.12 -8.52
C PRO A 256 -22.09 -1.09 -7.55
N GLN A 257 -22.94 -0.39 -6.81
CA GLN A 257 -22.52 0.55 -5.79
C GLN A 257 -21.83 -0.14 -4.61
N PHE A 258 -22.35 -1.29 -4.19
CA PHE A 258 -21.67 -2.11 -3.20
C PHE A 258 -20.35 -2.65 -3.75
N ALA A 259 -20.33 -3.16 -4.98
CA ALA A 259 -19.11 -3.67 -5.61
C ALA A 259 -18.01 -2.59 -5.71
N TRP A 260 -18.39 -1.37 -6.06
CA TRP A 260 -17.49 -0.23 -6.04
C TRP A 260 -17.00 0.07 -4.62
N ALA A 261 -17.88 0.08 -3.60
CA ALA A 261 -17.46 0.33 -2.21
C ALA A 261 -16.42 -0.70 -1.76
N PHE A 262 -16.74 -1.97 -2.04
CA PHE A 262 -15.88 -3.10 -1.75
C PHE A 262 -14.50 -2.93 -2.40
N ASP A 263 -14.44 -2.58 -3.69
CA ASP A 263 -13.19 -2.34 -4.41
C ASP A 263 -12.32 -1.25 -3.77
N ARG A 264 -12.93 -0.22 -3.17
CA ARG A 264 -12.21 0.91 -2.57
C ARG A 264 -11.70 0.61 -1.16
N PHE A 265 -12.45 -0.13 -0.37
CA PHE A 265 -12.12 -0.36 1.03
C PHE A 265 -11.28 -1.62 1.28
N ILE A 266 -11.40 -2.64 0.42
CA ILE A 266 -10.72 -3.92 0.63
C ILE A 266 -9.28 -3.87 0.10
N SER A 267 -8.37 -4.44 0.88
CA SER A 267 -6.93 -4.50 0.60
C SER A 267 -6.60 -5.66 -0.33
N LEU A 268 -7.12 -6.84 -0.07
CA LEU A 268 -6.95 -7.99 -0.94
C LEU A 268 -8.18 -8.87 -0.86
N TYR A 269 -8.54 -9.50 -1.98
CA TYR A 269 -9.68 -10.41 -1.99
C TYR A 269 -9.44 -11.58 -2.94
N TYR A 270 -10.00 -12.72 -2.57
CA TYR A 270 -10.08 -13.91 -3.43
C TYR A 270 -11.49 -14.48 -3.38
N PHE A 271 -12.14 -14.58 -4.54
CA PHE A 271 -13.46 -15.20 -4.74
C PHE A 271 -13.30 -16.56 -5.41
N TRP A 272 -12.89 -17.56 -4.65
CA TRP A 272 -12.66 -18.88 -5.21
C TRP A 272 -13.98 -19.52 -5.68
N PRO A 273 -14.06 -20.01 -6.93
CA PRO A 273 -15.30 -20.58 -7.47
C PRO A 273 -15.59 -21.99 -6.97
N PHE A 274 -14.68 -22.59 -6.19
CA PHE A 274 -14.80 -23.93 -5.62
C PHE A 274 -15.11 -23.89 -4.13
N ALA A 275 -15.70 -24.98 -3.62
CA ALA A 275 -15.98 -25.16 -2.19
C ALA A 275 -14.70 -25.49 -1.42
N MET A 276 -14.64 -25.15 -0.12
CA MET A 276 -13.48 -25.52 0.72
C MET A 276 -13.32 -27.04 0.81
N SER A 277 -14.42 -27.80 0.77
CA SER A 277 -14.41 -29.27 0.77
C SER A 277 -13.79 -29.89 -0.47
N GLU A 278 -13.62 -29.13 -1.55
CA GLU A 278 -12.94 -29.59 -2.77
C GLU A 278 -11.41 -29.52 -2.66
N VAL A 279 -10.91 -28.88 -1.61
CA VAL A 279 -9.50 -28.80 -1.25
C VAL A 279 -9.24 -29.81 -0.14
N PRO A 280 -8.13 -30.57 -0.16
CA PRO A 280 -7.78 -31.46 0.94
C PRO A 280 -7.82 -30.70 2.27
N ALA A 281 -8.56 -31.24 3.25
CA ALA A 281 -8.72 -30.55 4.54
C ALA A 281 -7.36 -30.32 5.20
N PRO A 282 -7.10 -29.12 5.77
CA PRO A 282 -5.92 -28.92 6.57
C PRO A 282 -5.97 -29.88 7.78
N PRO A 283 -4.82 -30.40 8.21
CA PRO A 283 -4.76 -31.27 9.37
C PRO A 283 -5.17 -30.49 10.62
N GLN A 284 -6.06 -31.07 11.42
CA GLN A 284 -6.63 -30.39 12.59
C GLN A 284 -5.61 -30.33 13.75
N ASN A 285 -4.83 -31.40 13.96
CA ASN A 285 -4.11 -31.64 15.22
C ASN A 285 -2.59 -31.43 15.21
N VAL A 286 -2.04 -30.51 14.42
CA VAL A 286 -0.58 -30.32 14.40
C VAL A 286 -0.19 -28.97 14.99
N THR A 287 0.26 -29.01 16.24
CA THR A 287 1.11 -27.96 16.82
C THR A 287 2.47 -28.00 16.11
N GLY A 288 2.52 -27.44 14.89
CA GLY A 288 3.65 -27.48 13.97
C GLY A 288 3.18 -27.65 12.53
N TYR A 289 3.86 -27.04 11.55
CA TYR A 289 3.54 -27.30 10.15
C TYR A 289 4.02 -28.70 9.78
N ASN A 290 3.13 -29.68 9.70
CA ASN A 290 3.45 -30.95 9.04
C ASN A 290 3.63 -30.66 7.55
N LEU A 291 4.89 -30.61 7.11
CA LEU A 291 5.26 -30.25 5.74
C LEU A 291 4.59 -31.16 4.70
N THR A 292 4.32 -32.42 5.02
CA THR A 292 3.62 -33.33 4.10
C THR A 292 2.18 -32.91 3.85
N GLU A 293 1.49 -32.43 4.88
CA GLU A 293 0.08 -32.03 4.79
C GLU A 293 -0.07 -30.63 4.20
N VAL A 294 0.84 -29.71 4.55
CA VAL A 294 1.02 -28.43 3.86
C VAL A 294 1.22 -28.66 2.36
N ARG A 295 2.09 -29.62 2.00
CA ARG A 295 2.32 -29.98 0.60
C ARG A 295 1.06 -30.55 -0.06
N ALA A 296 0.31 -31.44 0.60
CA ALA A 296 -0.93 -31.98 0.05
C ALA A 296 -2.00 -30.91 -0.17
N LEU A 297 -2.17 -30.00 0.79
CA LEU A 297 -3.06 -28.84 0.68
C LEU A 297 -2.60 -27.92 -0.45
N ASN A 298 -1.28 -27.67 -0.56
CA ASN A 298 -0.71 -26.91 -1.67
C ASN A 298 -0.99 -27.56 -3.02
N GLU A 299 -0.70 -28.85 -3.21
CA GLU A 299 -0.97 -29.54 -4.48
C GLU A 299 -2.47 -29.51 -4.83
N GLY A 300 -3.34 -29.65 -3.82
CA GLY A 300 -4.78 -29.49 -3.96
C GLY A 300 -5.15 -28.08 -4.45
N LEU A 301 -4.68 -27.04 -3.78
CA LEU A 301 -4.93 -25.65 -4.16
C LEU A 301 -4.33 -25.33 -5.53
N LYS A 302 -3.06 -25.69 -5.75
CA LYS A 302 -2.36 -25.53 -7.01
C LYS A 302 -3.19 -26.11 -8.15
N SER A 303 -3.61 -27.37 -8.07
CA SER A 303 -4.41 -28.02 -9.11
C SER A 303 -5.72 -27.28 -9.45
N ARG A 304 -6.33 -26.60 -8.47
CA ARG A 304 -7.57 -25.82 -8.66
C ARG A 304 -7.29 -24.42 -9.20
N THR A 305 -6.29 -23.74 -8.64
CA THR A 305 -5.89 -22.40 -9.07
C THR A 305 -5.38 -22.40 -10.51
N THR A 306 -4.68 -23.46 -10.93
CA THR A 306 -4.15 -23.64 -12.30
C THR A 306 -5.18 -24.09 -13.32
N GLN A 307 -6.41 -24.42 -12.89
CA GLN A 307 -7.43 -24.93 -13.80
C GLN A 307 -8.13 -23.77 -14.51
N GLY A 308 -7.79 -23.57 -15.80
CA GLY A 308 -8.41 -22.53 -16.64
C GLY A 308 -8.18 -21.13 -16.08
N ASP A 309 -9.22 -20.29 -16.10
CA ASP A 309 -9.14 -18.88 -15.67
C ASP A 309 -9.41 -18.69 -14.17
N THR A 310 -9.28 -19.75 -13.35
CA THR A 310 -9.71 -19.73 -11.93
C THR A 310 -9.04 -18.63 -11.13
N LEU A 311 -7.72 -18.43 -11.27
CA LEU A 311 -7.02 -17.34 -10.58
C LEU A 311 -7.52 -15.96 -11.05
N GLN A 312 -7.72 -15.78 -12.35
CA GLN A 312 -8.24 -14.52 -12.89
C GLN A 312 -9.64 -14.23 -12.36
N GLN A 313 -10.52 -15.23 -12.35
CA GLN A 313 -11.87 -15.11 -11.79
C GLN A 313 -11.84 -14.77 -10.29
N ALA A 314 -10.92 -15.37 -9.53
CA ALA A 314 -10.81 -15.13 -8.09
C ALA A 314 -10.43 -13.69 -7.72
N VAL A 315 -9.73 -12.97 -8.60
CA VAL A 315 -9.27 -11.59 -8.36
C VAL A 315 -10.14 -10.53 -9.03
N LEU A 316 -11.22 -10.94 -9.70
CA LEU A 316 -12.21 -10.03 -10.29
C LEU A 316 -13.38 -9.78 -9.33
N ILE A 317 -13.86 -8.54 -9.30
CA ILE A 317 -15.09 -8.18 -8.59
C ILE A 317 -16.24 -8.18 -9.60
N PRO A 318 -17.25 -9.06 -9.45
CA PRO A 318 -18.43 -9.02 -10.30
C PRO A 318 -19.25 -7.75 -10.07
N ASN A 319 -20.05 -7.35 -11.06
CA ASN A 319 -20.90 -6.16 -11.00
C ASN A 319 -20.16 -4.85 -10.73
N LEU A 320 -18.82 -4.80 -10.84
CA LEU A 320 -18.11 -3.53 -10.78
C LEU A 320 -18.62 -2.68 -11.96
N PRO A 321 -19.17 -1.48 -11.71
CA PRO A 321 -19.68 -0.68 -12.82
C PRO A 321 -18.52 -0.42 -13.79
N PRO A 322 -18.79 -0.38 -15.10
CA PRO A 322 -17.75 0.00 -16.06
C PRO A 322 -17.12 1.31 -15.59
N GLN A 323 -15.79 1.38 -15.68
CA GLN A 323 -15.07 2.62 -15.41
C GLN A 323 -15.69 3.72 -16.26
N VAL A 324 -15.75 4.94 -15.71
CA VAL A 324 -16.39 6.17 -16.24
C VAL A 324 -16.88 5.99 -17.67
N PRO A 325 -18.20 6.08 -17.95
CA PRO A 325 -18.75 5.85 -19.29
C PRO A 325 -17.86 6.47 -20.38
N THR A 326 -17.23 5.63 -21.21
CA THR A 326 -16.29 6.04 -22.26
C THR A 326 -16.93 6.91 -23.34
N ASN A 327 -18.26 6.91 -23.39
CA ASN A 327 -19.03 7.66 -24.35
C ASN A 327 -19.21 9.11 -23.90
N GLY A 328 -18.22 9.97 -24.14
CA GLY A 328 -18.37 11.37 -24.61
C GLY A 328 -19.33 12.34 -23.91
N GLN A 329 -20.11 11.93 -22.92
CA GLN A 329 -20.56 12.77 -21.84
C GLN A 329 -19.30 13.02 -21.05
N SER A 330 -18.48 13.96 -21.54
CA SER A 330 -17.70 14.72 -20.60
C SER A 330 -18.66 15.03 -19.47
N ILE A 331 -18.27 14.68 -18.25
CA ILE A 331 -18.73 15.49 -17.14
C ILE A 331 -18.10 16.83 -17.51
N ALA A 332 -18.80 17.62 -18.32
CA ALA A 332 -18.39 18.96 -18.64
C ALA A 332 -18.13 19.58 -17.26
N PRO A 333 -16.95 20.18 -17.04
CA PRO A 333 -16.69 20.89 -15.80
C PRO A 333 -17.84 21.85 -15.44
N ASP A 334 -18.68 22.21 -16.41
CA ASP A 334 -19.92 23.00 -16.36
C ASP A 334 -20.94 22.63 -15.26
N ASN A 335 -20.97 21.40 -14.73
CA ASN A 335 -21.81 21.09 -13.56
C ASN A 335 -21.13 21.34 -12.20
N ILE A 336 -19.85 21.72 -12.22
CA ILE A 336 -19.28 22.60 -11.20
C ILE A 336 -19.67 24.01 -11.66
N GLN A 337 -20.81 24.53 -11.18
CA GLN A 337 -21.25 25.89 -11.54
C GLN A 337 -20.11 26.88 -11.37
N GLN A 338 -19.46 27.25 -12.47
CA GLN A 338 -18.75 28.53 -12.53
C GLN A 338 -19.85 29.58 -12.43
N PRO A 339 -19.84 30.46 -11.40
CA PRO A 339 -20.83 31.51 -11.31
C PRO A 339 -20.71 32.34 -12.59
N ASN A 340 -21.85 32.61 -13.24
CA ASN A 340 -22.00 33.44 -14.43
C ASN A 340 -21.23 34.77 -14.28
N GLY A 341 -19.97 34.75 -14.65
CA GLY A 341 -19.07 35.88 -14.75
C GLY A 341 -18.31 35.68 -16.04
N THR A 342 -18.55 36.56 -16.99
CA THR A 342 -17.82 36.62 -18.25
C THR A 342 -16.33 36.80 -17.96
N TYR A 343 -15.59 35.71 -17.90
CA TYR A 343 -14.13 35.76 -17.99
C TYR A 343 -13.79 36.10 -19.43
N GLU A 344 -13.42 37.35 -19.67
CA GLU A 344 -12.76 37.75 -20.92
C GLU A 344 -11.47 36.92 -21.11
N GLU A 345 -11.16 36.62 -22.36
CA GLU A 345 -9.98 35.87 -22.85
C GLU A 345 -8.62 36.42 -22.39
N SER A 346 -8.57 37.48 -21.58
CA SER A 346 -7.35 38.18 -21.15
C SER A 346 -6.56 37.42 -20.07
N THR A 347 -7.22 36.65 -19.19
CA THR A 347 -6.54 35.90 -18.11
C THR A 347 -5.82 34.64 -18.61
N ALA A 348 -6.40 33.91 -19.57
CA ALA A 348 -5.76 32.76 -20.21
C ALA A 348 -4.55 33.19 -21.06
N ALA A 349 -4.64 34.35 -21.72
CA ALA A 349 -3.51 34.94 -22.45
C ALA A 349 -2.36 35.39 -21.53
N CYS A 350 -2.65 35.89 -20.32
CA CYS A 350 -1.60 36.19 -19.33
C CYS A 350 -0.87 34.94 -18.84
N TYR A 351 -1.61 33.85 -18.58
CA TYR A 351 -1.00 32.59 -18.13
C TYR A 351 -0.16 31.91 -19.21
N ALA A 352 -0.64 31.91 -20.47
CA ALA A 352 0.11 31.38 -21.61
C ALA A 352 1.38 32.20 -21.95
N SER A 353 1.33 33.52 -21.74
CA SER A 353 2.50 34.42 -21.89
C SER A 353 3.58 34.17 -20.84
N TYR A 354 3.19 33.81 -19.60
CA TYR A 354 4.11 33.62 -18.48
C TYR A 354 4.85 32.27 -18.52
N ILE A 355 4.21 31.22 -19.03
CA ILE A 355 4.78 29.86 -19.10
C ILE A 355 5.73 29.69 -20.31
N GLY A 356 5.67 30.60 -21.29
CA GLY A 356 6.39 30.49 -22.56
C GLY A 356 7.77 31.15 -22.65
N ARG A 357 8.31 31.81 -21.61
CA ARG A 357 9.60 32.53 -21.71
C ARG A 357 10.65 32.06 -20.72
N SER A 358 11.81 31.67 -21.25
CA SER A 358 13.03 31.44 -20.49
C SER A 358 13.46 32.73 -19.80
N VAL A 359 13.93 32.58 -18.57
CA VAL A 359 14.58 33.56 -17.70
C VAL A 359 15.64 34.38 -18.46
N HIS A 360 15.26 35.51 -19.04
CA HIS A 360 16.12 36.69 -19.21
C HIS A 360 15.22 37.93 -19.29
N GLY A 361 15.61 38.94 -18.51
CA GLY A 361 14.74 39.98 -17.97
C GLY A 361 13.98 40.80 -19.00
N ASP A 362 12.69 40.95 -18.76
CA ASP A 362 11.92 42.21 -18.78
C ASP A 362 10.46 41.89 -18.42
N THR A 363 10.01 42.36 -17.25
CA THR A 363 8.62 42.18 -16.77
C THR A 363 7.64 43.06 -17.56
N PRO A 364 6.56 42.51 -18.15
CA PRO A 364 5.52 43.34 -18.74
C PRO A 364 4.60 43.90 -17.65
N VAL A 365 4.37 45.22 -17.68
CA VAL A 365 3.39 45.90 -16.84
C VAL A 365 2.00 45.71 -17.47
N CYS A 366 1.10 45.02 -16.78
CA CYS A 366 -0.32 44.98 -17.15
C CYS A 366 -1.01 46.25 -16.62
N ASN A 367 -1.67 47.00 -17.51
CA ASN A 367 -2.31 48.27 -17.15
C ASN A 367 -3.54 48.06 -16.27
N ALA A 368 -3.56 48.79 -15.15
CA ALA A 368 -4.64 48.85 -14.18
C ALA A 368 -5.85 49.62 -14.74
N GLY A 369 -6.96 48.93 -15.03
CA GLY A 369 -8.15 49.59 -15.56
C GLY A 369 -9.41 48.74 -15.74
N SER A 370 -9.67 47.73 -14.88
CA SER A 370 -10.91 46.93 -14.88
C SER A 370 -11.24 46.46 -13.45
N PRO A 371 -12.51 46.12 -13.12
CA PRO A 371 -13.03 46.10 -11.75
C PRO A 371 -12.37 45.02 -10.90
N GLN A 372 -12.28 45.30 -9.59
CA GLN A 372 -11.51 44.54 -8.59
C GLN A 372 -11.50 43.02 -8.82
N ILE A 373 -10.51 42.56 -9.58
CA ILE A 373 -10.05 41.19 -9.55
C ILE A 373 -9.50 41.02 -8.14
N ILE A 374 -10.13 40.15 -7.35
CA ILE A 374 -9.53 39.64 -6.12
C ILE A 374 -8.13 39.19 -6.53
N ASN A 375 -7.08 39.86 -6.02
CA ASN A 375 -5.69 39.48 -6.21
C ASN A 375 -5.52 38.07 -5.65
N TRP A 376 -5.83 37.09 -6.48
CA TRP A 376 -5.65 35.69 -6.18
C TRP A 376 -4.22 35.38 -6.57
N ASP A 377 -3.36 35.39 -5.57
CA ASP A 377 -1.98 34.96 -5.74
C ASP A 377 -1.98 33.42 -5.74
N PRO A 378 -1.75 32.75 -6.88
CA PRO A 378 -1.58 31.29 -6.91
C PRO A 378 -0.39 30.83 -6.05
N TRP A 379 0.48 31.78 -5.67
CA TRP A 379 1.61 31.58 -4.77
C TRP A 379 1.33 32.00 -3.33
N ALA A 380 0.12 32.47 -3.00
CA ALA A 380 -0.26 32.62 -1.60
C ALA A 380 -0.09 31.24 -0.97
N PRO A 381 0.88 31.06 -0.05
CA PRO A 381 1.03 29.81 0.66
C PRO A 381 -0.34 29.46 1.26
N VAL A 382 -0.65 28.18 1.43
CA VAL A 382 -1.65 27.83 2.43
C VAL A 382 -1.10 28.36 3.76
N THR A 383 -1.46 29.59 4.14
CA THR A 383 -0.74 30.39 5.15
C THR A 383 -0.96 29.86 6.57
N SER A 384 -1.69 28.75 6.69
CA SER A 384 -1.79 27.94 7.90
C SER A 384 -2.00 26.48 7.51
N VAL A 385 -0.97 25.83 6.95
CA VAL A 385 -0.83 24.39 7.24
C VAL A 385 -0.67 24.31 8.76
N PRO A 386 -1.54 23.59 9.49
CA PRO A 386 -1.34 23.37 10.91
C PRO A 386 0.11 22.88 11.10
N GLY A 387 0.82 23.46 12.07
CA GLY A 387 2.21 23.05 12.33
C GLY A 387 2.30 21.52 12.46
N PRO A 388 3.41 20.89 12.05
CA PRO A 388 3.60 19.45 12.17
C PRO A 388 3.30 19.03 13.61
N GLY A 389 2.18 18.33 13.85
CA GLY A 389 1.79 17.89 15.20
C GLY A 389 0.31 17.87 15.56
N GLN A 390 -0.61 18.41 14.74
CA GLN A 390 -2.06 18.23 14.95
C GLN A 390 -2.71 17.56 13.74
N LEU A 391 -2.42 16.28 13.55
CA LEU A 391 -3.24 15.45 12.68
C LEU A 391 -4.65 15.40 13.28
N PRO A 392 -5.72 15.45 12.46
CA PRO A 392 -7.05 15.16 12.98
C PRO A 392 -7.02 13.76 13.63
N PRO A 393 -7.81 13.54 14.69
CA PRO A 393 -7.92 12.22 15.31
C PRO A 393 -8.11 11.15 14.23
N GLU A 394 -7.52 9.96 14.41
CA GLU A 394 -7.71 8.85 13.44
C GLU A 394 -9.21 8.55 13.20
N SER A 395 -10.09 8.88 14.17
CA SER A 395 -11.54 8.77 14.05
C SER A 395 -12.19 9.70 13.01
N ASP A 396 -11.54 10.81 12.68
CA ASP A 396 -12.11 11.89 11.85
C ASP A 396 -11.57 11.84 10.42
N CYS A 397 -10.75 10.85 10.13
CA CYS A 397 -10.10 10.69 8.86
C CYS A 397 -10.79 9.54 8.08
N PRO A 398 -10.97 9.69 6.75
CA PRO A 398 -11.52 8.62 5.92
C PRO A 398 -10.56 7.40 5.85
N PRO A 399 -11.04 6.14 5.91
CA PRO A 399 -10.18 4.94 6.02
C PRO A 399 -8.99 4.91 5.07
N ILE A 400 -9.25 5.18 3.80
CA ILE A 400 -8.24 5.15 2.73
C ILE A 400 -7.13 6.20 2.97
N VAL A 401 -7.50 7.38 3.47
CA VAL A 401 -6.55 8.44 3.83
C VAL A 401 -5.79 8.07 5.10
N CYS A 402 -6.45 7.54 6.14
CA CYS A 402 -5.78 7.33 7.43
C CYS A 402 -4.68 6.30 7.34
N ARG A 403 -4.98 5.22 6.62
CA ARG A 403 -4.02 4.16 6.39
C ARG A 403 -2.84 4.61 5.52
N SER A 404 -3.05 5.52 4.58
CA SER A 404 -2.00 5.93 3.65
C SER A 404 -1.19 7.14 4.10
N ARG A 405 -1.79 8.06 4.85
CA ARG A 405 -1.25 9.39 5.19
C ARG A 405 0.19 9.38 5.68
N GLN A 406 0.51 8.49 6.62
CA GLN A 406 1.87 8.41 7.18
C GLN A 406 2.89 8.07 6.09
N TYR A 407 2.64 7.05 5.28
CA TYR A 407 3.56 6.62 4.23
C TYR A 407 3.66 7.65 3.10
N ILE A 408 2.55 8.33 2.81
CA ILE A 408 2.53 9.42 1.84
C ILE A 408 3.43 10.57 2.28
N ASP A 409 3.30 11.00 3.53
CA ASP A 409 4.22 11.96 4.14
C ASP A 409 5.67 11.50 3.96
N MET A 410 5.98 10.28 4.42
CA MET A 410 7.34 9.76 4.36
C MET A 410 7.90 9.75 2.94
N SER A 411 7.09 9.46 1.92
CA SER A 411 7.55 9.42 0.54
C SER A 411 7.78 10.81 -0.08
N CYS A 412 7.03 11.84 0.36
CA CYS A 412 7.24 13.22 -0.08
C CYS A 412 8.44 13.85 0.63
N THR A 413 8.54 13.68 1.95
CA THR A 413 9.53 14.38 2.79
C THR A 413 10.79 13.54 3.03
N GLY A 414 10.75 12.24 2.71
CA GLY A 414 11.82 11.25 2.82
C GLY A 414 13.17 11.66 2.27
N PHE A 415 13.15 12.35 1.14
CA PHE A 415 14.33 12.59 0.31
C PHE A 415 14.67 14.07 0.13
N GLY A 416 13.87 14.98 0.71
CA GLY A 416 14.11 16.43 0.68
C GLY A 416 14.94 16.91 1.87
N ASP A 417 15.53 18.11 1.78
CA ASP A 417 15.99 18.81 2.97
C ASP A 417 14.84 19.53 3.68
N ALA A 418 14.98 19.79 4.98
CA ALA A 418 13.95 20.49 5.78
C ALA A 418 13.61 21.91 5.25
N THR A 419 14.35 22.42 4.26
CA THR A 419 14.14 23.73 3.63
C THR A 419 13.47 23.65 2.26
N GLY A 420 13.08 22.45 1.80
CA GLY A 420 12.52 22.22 0.47
C GLY A 420 13.53 22.51 -0.65
N LYS A 421 14.81 22.71 -0.30
CA LYS A 421 15.88 22.83 -1.29
C LYS A 421 16.43 21.43 -1.51
N ASN A 422 16.71 21.12 -2.76
CA ASN A 422 17.35 19.87 -3.12
C ASN A 422 18.85 19.96 -2.81
N THR A 423 19.23 20.32 -1.58
CA THR A 423 20.61 20.14 -1.16
C THR A 423 20.77 18.68 -0.76
N ALA A 424 21.84 18.06 -1.24
CA ALA A 424 22.11 16.63 -1.11
C ALA A 424 21.78 16.14 0.31
N TYR A 425 20.74 15.30 0.43
CA TYR A 425 20.29 14.60 1.62
C TYR A 425 20.33 15.44 2.91
N SER A 426 19.17 15.89 3.39
CA SER A 426 19.09 16.26 4.82
C SER A 426 19.59 15.08 5.64
N THR A 427 20.56 15.35 6.50
CA THR A 427 21.08 14.36 7.46
C THR A 427 20.01 13.97 8.48
N ASP A 428 18.99 14.81 8.63
CA ASP A 428 17.89 14.56 9.55
C ASP A 428 16.80 13.77 8.82
N PRO A 429 16.43 12.58 9.33
CA PRO A 429 15.32 11.82 8.77
C PRO A 429 14.03 12.62 8.90
N PRO A 430 13.04 12.36 8.02
CA PRO A 430 11.69 12.89 8.17
C PRO A 430 11.19 12.70 9.59
N ALA A 431 10.35 13.63 10.06
CA ALA A 431 9.75 13.52 11.38
C ALA A 431 8.99 12.20 11.57
N SER A 432 8.42 11.67 10.49
CA SER A 432 7.72 10.39 10.44
C SER A 432 8.62 9.16 10.60
N LEU A 433 9.93 9.29 10.36
CA LEU A 433 10.93 8.24 10.57
C LEU A 433 11.71 8.41 11.89
N MET A 434 11.51 9.52 12.62
CA MET A 434 12.18 9.74 13.89
C MET A 434 11.86 8.61 14.88
N GLY A 435 12.92 7.95 15.37
CA GLY A 435 12.82 6.83 16.31
C GLY A 435 12.75 5.44 15.67
N LEU A 436 12.63 5.34 14.35
CA LEU A 436 12.70 4.06 13.65
C LEU A 436 14.13 3.77 13.17
N PRO A 437 14.69 2.58 13.44
CA PRO A 437 15.88 2.10 12.75
C PRO A 437 15.67 2.14 11.24
N HIS A 438 16.56 2.81 10.52
CA HIS A 438 16.47 2.94 9.08
C HIS A 438 17.84 3.02 8.42
N VAL A 439 17.87 2.72 7.11
CA VAL A 439 19.04 2.86 6.24
C VAL A 439 18.60 3.45 4.90
N THR A 440 19.42 4.35 4.38
CA THR A 440 19.24 4.93 3.04
C THR A 440 20.12 4.17 2.05
N LEU A 441 19.50 3.69 1.00
CA LEU A 441 20.15 3.07 -0.15
C LEU A 441 20.32 4.11 -1.24
N GLU A 442 21.56 4.30 -1.69
CA GLU A 442 21.88 5.17 -2.80
C GLU A 442 22.43 4.34 -3.96
N HIS A 443 21.86 4.52 -5.14
CA HIS A 443 22.32 3.81 -6.32
C HIS A 443 22.77 4.79 -7.41
N PRO A 444 24.06 5.20 -7.41
CA PRO A 444 24.55 6.39 -8.14
C PRO A 444 24.33 6.37 -9.65
N ARG A 445 24.10 5.19 -10.24
CA ARG A 445 23.91 5.02 -11.70
C ARG A 445 22.50 4.70 -12.15
N SER A 446 21.66 4.12 -11.30
CA SER A 446 20.27 3.84 -11.66
C SER A 446 19.36 4.98 -11.25
N GLY A 447 19.81 5.82 -10.30
CA GLY A 447 18.96 6.80 -9.62
C GLY A 447 17.90 6.13 -8.73
N GLY A 448 17.98 4.81 -8.54
CA GLY A 448 17.12 4.06 -7.66
C GLY A 448 17.64 4.22 -6.24
N ASP A 449 17.18 5.27 -5.56
CA ASP A 449 17.46 5.45 -4.14
C ASP A 449 16.22 5.03 -3.34
N ALA A 450 16.45 4.50 -2.14
CA ALA A 450 15.38 4.04 -1.26
C ALA A 450 15.72 4.27 0.20
N ILE A 451 14.70 4.32 1.06
CA ILE A 451 14.85 4.24 2.51
C ILE A 451 14.17 2.96 2.97
N VAL A 452 14.88 2.18 3.78
CA VAL A 452 14.33 0.99 4.44
C VAL A 452 14.31 1.25 5.93
N ALA A 453 13.14 1.18 6.54
CA ALA A 453 12.95 1.35 7.98
C ALA A 453 12.24 0.15 8.60
N TRP A 454 12.42 -0.02 9.91
CA TRP A 454 11.82 -1.10 10.69
C TRP A 454 11.06 -0.57 11.89
N ASN A 455 9.82 -1.05 12.07
CA ASN A 455 9.05 -0.83 13.29
C ASN A 455 8.98 -2.15 14.07
N GLU A 456 9.73 -2.20 15.15
CA GLU A 456 9.87 -3.37 16.02
C GLU A 456 8.55 -3.78 16.70
N THR A 457 7.67 -2.82 16.99
CA THR A 457 6.41 -3.09 17.71
C THR A 457 5.44 -3.83 16.83
N SER A 458 5.28 -3.40 15.57
CA SER A 458 4.40 -4.04 14.61
C SER A 458 5.09 -5.14 13.80
N LYS A 459 6.41 -5.27 13.87
CA LYS A 459 7.22 -6.10 12.96
C LYS A 459 6.97 -5.71 11.50
N GLU A 460 6.98 -4.40 11.27
CA GLU A 460 6.68 -3.80 9.97
C GLU A 460 7.94 -3.28 9.30
N ALA A 461 8.17 -3.74 8.06
CA ALA A 461 9.14 -3.14 7.15
C ALA A 461 8.49 -1.96 6.41
N ILE A 462 9.21 -0.86 6.28
CA ILE A 462 8.78 0.31 5.51
C ILE A 462 9.78 0.55 4.39
N PHE A 463 9.31 0.54 3.14
CA PHE A 463 10.10 0.84 1.95
C PHE A 463 9.63 2.14 1.31
N LEU A 464 10.52 3.12 1.22
CA LEU A 464 10.26 4.39 0.57
C LEU A 464 11.16 4.52 -0.66
N PHE A 465 10.60 4.89 -1.81
CA PHE A 465 11.36 5.02 -3.04
C PHE A 465 11.43 6.48 -3.48
N LYS A 466 12.66 6.90 -3.82
CA LYS A 466 12.92 8.27 -4.26
C LYS A 466 12.29 8.54 -5.62
N TYR A 467 11.90 9.78 -5.80
CA TYR A 467 11.38 10.31 -7.05
C TYR A 467 12.44 11.12 -7.81
N THR A 468 12.23 11.33 -9.11
CA THR A 468 13.02 12.31 -9.88
C THR A 468 12.35 13.68 -9.81
N ASN A 469 13.15 14.72 -9.60
CA ASN A 469 12.67 16.11 -9.61
C ASN A 469 12.69 16.75 -11.01
N GLU A 470 13.25 16.05 -11.99
CA GLU A 470 13.44 16.59 -13.34
C GLU A 470 12.34 16.09 -14.27
N SER A 471 11.39 16.97 -14.61
CA SER A 471 10.27 16.67 -15.51
C SER A 471 10.73 16.14 -16.88
N ARG A 472 11.81 16.71 -17.40
CA ARG A 472 12.40 16.33 -18.68
C ARG A 472 12.90 14.88 -18.67
N ASP A 473 13.58 14.50 -17.61
CA ASP A 473 14.11 13.14 -17.46
C ASP A 473 12.97 12.15 -17.26
N LEU A 474 11.98 12.49 -16.44
CA LEU A 474 10.82 11.61 -16.24
C LEU A 474 10.05 11.38 -17.54
N LEU A 475 9.68 12.44 -18.27
CA LEU A 475 8.94 12.31 -19.51
C LEU A 475 9.76 11.55 -20.56
N ALA A 476 11.05 11.86 -20.70
CA ALA A 476 11.91 11.15 -21.64
C ALA A 476 12.01 9.65 -21.30
N ASP A 477 12.18 9.32 -20.02
CA ASP A 477 12.29 7.94 -19.57
C ASP A 477 10.96 7.19 -19.61
N ALA A 478 9.85 7.83 -19.22
CA ALA A 478 8.51 7.23 -19.23
C ALA A 478 7.94 7.07 -20.65
N LEU A 479 8.34 7.93 -21.59
CA LEU A 479 7.95 7.82 -23.01
C LEU A 479 8.85 6.85 -23.79
N ALA A 480 10.00 6.46 -23.24
CA ALA A 480 10.89 5.50 -23.90
C ALA A 480 10.27 4.10 -23.88
N TYR A 481 9.54 3.75 -24.95
CA TYR A 481 8.90 2.45 -25.11
C TYR A 481 9.91 1.29 -25.05
N LYS A 482 10.03 0.69 -23.87
CA LYS A 482 10.71 -0.58 -23.66
C LYS A 482 9.94 -1.35 -22.62
N THR A 483 9.26 -2.41 -23.03
CA THR A 483 8.76 -3.42 -22.09
C THR A 483 9.89 -4.38 -21.73
N ARG A 484 9.87 -4.90 -20.52
CA ARG A 484 10.71 -6.02 -20.10
C ARG A 484 9.85 -7.09 -19.48
N ASP A 485 10.22 -8.32 -19.78
CA ASP A 485 9.68 -9.52 -19.17
C ASP A 485 10.05 -9.52 -17.68
N PHE A 486 9.06 -9.21 -16.83
CA PHE A 486 9.20 -9.24 -15.38
C PHE A 486 9.08 -10.66 -14.83
N ARG A 487 8.38 -11.54 -15.55
CA ARG A 487 8.24 -12.95 -15.20
C ARG A 487 9.60 -13.64 -15.12
N ARG A 488 10.50 -13.38 -16.07
CA ARG A 488 11.87 -13.94 -16.00
C ARG A 488 12.61 -13.63 -14.69
N PHE A 489 12.33 -12.48 -14.07
CA PHE A 489 12.89 -12.15 -12.76
C PHE A 489 12.24 -12.97 -11.65
N LEU A 490 10.90 -13.05 -11.65
CA LEU A 490 10.18 -13.84 -10.66
C LEU A 490 10.54 -15.33 -10.75
N ASP A 491 10.65 -15.90 -11.95
CA ASP A 491 11.02 -17.31 -12.13
C ASP A 491 12.46 -17.58 -11.68
N LYS A 492 13.35 -16.60 -11.86
CA LYS A 492 14.75 -16.69 -11.39
C LYS A 492 14.85 -16.62 -9.86
N GLU A 493 14.15 -15.67 -9.25
CA GLU A 493 14.24 -15.42 -7.80
C GLU A 493 13.34 -16.35 -6.97
N PHE A 494 12.22 -16.79 -7.55
CA PHE A 494 11.16 -17.56 -6.91
C PHE A 494 10.68 -18.71 -7.82
N PRO A 495 11.53 -19.71 -8.11
CA PRO A 495 11.20 -20.80 -9.03
C PRO A 495 9.96 -21.61 -8.60
N ALA A 496 9.65 -21.66 -7.30
CA ALA A 496 8.46 -22.33 -6.79
C ALA A 496 7.14 -21.61 -7.12
N THR A 497 7.20 -20.41 -7.69
CA THR A 497 6.01 -19.62 -8.10
C THR A 497 5.74 -19.64 -9.61
N GLU A 498 6.52 -20.43 -10.36
CA GLU A 498 6.43 -20.57 -11.82
C GLU A 498 4.98 -20.80 -12.28
N ASP A 499 4.18 -21.59 -11.54
CA ASP A 499 2.81 -21.94 -11.95
C ASP A 499 1.83 -20.75 -11.98
N ILE A 500 2.03 -19.74 -11.13
CA ILE A 500 1.18 -18.53 -11.13
C ILE A 500 1.59 -17.65 -12.31
N ASN A 501 2.90 -17.50 -12.54
CA ASN A 501 3.43 -16.71 -13.65
C ASN A 501 3.07 -17.32 -15.01
N ASP A 502 3.01 -18.65 -15.08
CA ASP A 502 2.59 -19.41 -16.26
C ASP A 502 1.15 -19.13 -16.66
N GLN A 503 0.24 -19.00 -15.68
CA GLN A 503 -1.19 -18.72 -15.92
C GLN A 503 -1.46 -17.29 -16.38
N ILE A 504 -0.71 -16.33 -15.84
CA ILE A 504 -0.95 -14.91 -16.11
C ILE A 504 -0.35 -14.50 -17.47
N GLY A 505 0.57 -15.29 -18.02
CA GLY A 505 1.06 -15.12 -19.39
C GLY A 505 2.26 -14.16 -19.48
N ASN A 506 2.21 -13.24 -20.43
CA ASN A 506 3.33 -12.34 -20.78
C ASN A 506 3.36 -11.13 -19.84
N ILE A 507 3.94 -11.28 -18.64
CA ILE A 507 4.00 -10.22 -17.64
C ILE A 507 5.07 -9.19 -18.04
N GLN A 508 4.62 -8.00 -18.46
CA GLN A 508 5.49 -6.94 -18.95
C GLN A 508 5.44 -5.69 -18.07
N GLY A 509 6.62 -5.20 -17.71
CA GLY A 509 6.81 -3.95 -17.00
C GLY A 509 7.57 -2.92 -17.82
N HIS A 510 7.41 -1.64 -17.47
CA HIS A 510 8.24 -0.58 -18.04
C HIS A 510 9.73 -0.82 -17.71
N ALA A 511 10.59 -0.89 -18.72
CA ALA A 511 11.98 -1.29 -18.55
C ALA A 511 12.82 -0.31 -17.74
N GLY A 512 12.47 0.98 -17.74
CA GLY A 512 13.11 1.98 -16.89
C GLY A 512 12.89 1.68 -15.41
N PHE A 513 11.62 1.56 -15.03
CA PHE A 513 11.18 1.34 -13.65
C PHE A 513 11.67 -0.01 -13.13
N TYR A 514 11.52 -1.06 -13.96
CA TYR A 514 12.02 -2.39 -13.63
C TYR A 514 13.54 -2.43 -13.42
N ARG A 515 14.34 -1.66 -14.20
CA ARG A 515 15.80 -1.60 -13.99
C ARG A 515 16.17 -0.95 -12.65
N GLN A 516 15.46 0.09 -12.24
CA GLN A 516 15.69 0.74 -10.94
C GLN A 516 15.34 -0.21 -9.80
N PHE A 517 14.13 -0.79 -9.84
CA PHE A 517 13.70 -1.84 -8.92
C PHE A 517 14.74 -2.97 -8.82
N LYS A 518 15.17 -3.53 -9.97
CA LYS A 518 16.12 -4.64 -10.00
C LYS A 518 17.46 -4.28 -9.37
N SER A 519 17.95 -3.06 -9.60
CA SER A 519 19.22 -2.59 -9.01
C SER A 519 19.16 -2.52 -7.48
N LEU A 520 17.99 -2.18 -6.93
CA LEU A 520 17.75 -2.13 -5.49
C LEU A 520 17.60 -3.52 -4.86
N VAL A 521 17.01 -4.48 -5.57
CA VAL A 521 16.86 -5.86 -5.06
C VAL A 521 18.13 -6.69 -5.21
N GLU A 522 18.82 -6.63 -6.35
CA GLU A 522 20.01 -7.45 -6.59
C GLU A 522 21.27 -6.91 -5.89
N GLY A 523 21.25 -5.66 -5.41
CA GLY A 523 22.40 -5.07 -4.72
C GLY A 523 23.65 -4.99 -5.61
N SER A 524 23.47 -4.74 -6.90
CA SER A 524 24.60 -4.61 -7.84
C SER A 524 24.39 -3.47 -8.83
N ASP A 525 25.46 -2.70 -9.03
CA ASP A 525 25.49 -1.66 -10.03
C ASP A 525 25.80 -2.23 -11.44
N ARG A 526 25.82 -1.36 -12.46
CA ARG A 526 26.11 -1.80 -13.86
C ARG A 526 27.54 -2.31 -14.07
N ASN A 527 28.48 -2.00 -13.17
CA ASN A 527 29.84 -2.54 -13.20
C ASN A 527 29.97 -3.84 -12.39
N GLY A 528 28.93 -4.26 -11.67
CA GLY A 528 29.00 -5.35 -10.71
C GLY A 528 29.59 -4.93 -9.35
N GLU A 529 29.70 -3.62 -9.07
CA GLU A 529 29.99 -3.16 -7.71
C GLU A 529 28.80 -3.48 -6.82
N SER A 530 29.07 -4.17 -5.70
CA SER A 530 28.03 -4.54 -4.75
C SER A 530 27.58 -3.31 -3.97
N VAL A 531 26.29 -3.03 -4.05
CA VAL A 531 25.59 -2.10 -3.17
C VAL A 531 24.67 -2.90 -2.25
N GLN A 532 24.29 -2.32 -1.11
CA GLN A 532 23.36 -3.00 -0.21
C GLN A 532 22.01 -3.18 -0.90
N SER A 533 21.48 -4.41 -0.92
CA SER A 533 20.15 -4.69 -1.45
C SER A 533 19.04 -4.30 -0.45
N LEU A 534 17.80 -4.16 -0.92
CA LEU A 534 16.62 -3.94 -0.07
C LEU A 534 16.48 -4.99 1.03
N GLU A 535 16.75 -6.27 0.72
CA GLU A 535 16.69 -7.34 1.71
C GLU A 535 17.82 -7.23 2.75
N ALA A 536 19.06 -6.98 2.31
CA ALA A 536 20.18 -6.79 3.21
C ALA A 536 20.00 -5.53 4.09
N ALA A 537 19.38 -4.49 3.53
CA ALA A 537 18.97 -3.29 4.24
C ALA A 537 17.95 -3.60 5.33
N LEU A 538 16.87 -4.31 4.97
CA LEU A 538 15.84 -4.72 5.93
C LEU A 538 16.43 -5.53 7.08
N TYR A 539 17.18 -6.59 6.81
CA TYR A 539 17.75 -7.40 7.88
C TYR A 539 18.76 -6.65 8.74
N SER A 540 19.44 -5.64 8.19
CA SER A 540 20.33 -4.80 8.99
C SER A 540 19.57 -3.96 10.02
N VAL A 541 18.36 -3.50 9.69
CA VAL A 541 17.53 -2.67 10.59
C VAL A 541 16.56 -3.49 11.45
N SER A 542 16.19 -4.70 11.02
CA SER A 542 15.31 -5.63 11.76
C SER A 542 16.06 -6.59 12.67
N GLY A 543 17.40 -6.60 12.65
CA GLY A 543 18.19 -7.59 13.38
C GLY A 543 18.10 -9.00 12.80
N GLY A 544 17.80 -9.12 11.51
CA GLY A 544 17.63 -10.40 10.81
C GLY A 544 16.23 -11.00 10.91
N GLU A 545 15.25 -10.26 11.41
CA GLU A 545 13.86 -10.72 11.49
C GLU A 545 13.08 -10.48 10.19
N ASP A 546 12.18 -11.42 9.88
CA ASP A 546 11.23 -11.31 8.79
C ASP A 546 10.04 -10.39 9.15
N PRO A 547 9.55 -9.57 8.20
CA PRO A 547 8.39 -8.72 8.40
C PRO A 547 7.09 -9.52 8.49
N PHE A 548 6.18 -9.09 9.37
CA PHE A 548 4.76 -9.45 9.29
C PHE A 548 3.95 -8.46 8.46
N PHE A 549 4.39 -7.20 8.42
CA PHE A 549 3.80 -6.14 7.60
C PHE A 549 4.87 -5.49 6.74
N ILE A 550 4.50 -5.11 5.52
CA ILE A 550 5.37 -4.39 4.61
C ILE A 550 4.58 -3.23 4.03
N SER A 551 4.97 -2.02 4.38
CA SER A 551 4.36 -0.80 3.85
C SER A 551 5.29 -0.13 2.87
N ILE A 552 4.78 0.11 1.66
CA ILE A 552 5.57 0.60 0.54
C ILE A 552 4.99 1.90 0.03
N SER A 553 5.84 2.91 -0.17
CA SER A 553 5.39 4.18 -0.72
C SER A 553 6.43 4.85 -1.61
N GLY A 554 5.94 5.67 -2.51
CA GLY A 554 6.76 6.43 -3.43
C GLY A 554 5.94 7.44 -4.21
N PHE A 555 6.55 8.59 -4.46
CA PHE A 555 6.03 9.64 -5.31
C PHE A 555 6.54 9.47 -6.75
N SER A 556 5.75 9.87 -7.74
CA SER A 556 6.19 9.90 -9.14
C SER A 556 6.75 8.54 -9.61
N LEU A 557 7.96 8.54 -10.19
CA LEU A 557 8.77 7.37 -10.51
C LEU A 557 8.89 6.36 -9.36
N GLY A 558 9.10 6.84 -8.13
CA GLY A 558 9.18 6.01 -6.93
C GLY A 558 7.88 5.25 -6.68
N GLY A 559 6.73 5.79 -7.10
CA GLY A 559 5.45 5.10 -7.07
C GLY A 559 5.40 3.89 -8.01
N ALA A 560 5.98 3.97 -9.21
CA ALA A 560 6.07 2.80 -10.10
C ALA A 560 7.04 1.74 -9.59
N VAL A 561 8.18 2.16 -9.01
CA VAL A 561 9.12 1.24 -8.35
C VAL A 561 8.49 0.56 -7.14
N SER A 562 7.64 1.28 -6.40
CA SER A 562 6.85 0.72 -5.28
C SER A 562 5.99 -0.45 -5.72
N GLU A 563 5.41 -0.42 -6.91
CA GLU A 563 4.53 -1.50 -7.38
C GLU A 563 5.29 -2.79 -7.73
N PHE A 564 6.44 -2.67 -8.40
CA PHE A 564 7.32 -3.84 -8.59
C PHE A 564 7.79 -4.40 -7.25
N SER A 565 8.18 -3.51 -6.33
CA SER A 565 8.63 -3.88 -4.99
C SER A 565 7.54 -4.56 -4.18
N GLY A 566 6.28 -4.17 -4.37
CA GLY A 566 5.12 -4.84 -3.80
C GLY A 566 4.98 -6.29 -4.22
N VAL A 567 5.05 -6.54 -5.53
CA VAL A 567 4.98 -7.91 -6.04
C VAL A 567 6.16 -8.73 -5.52
N TRP A 568 7.37 -8.19 -5.59
CA TRP A 568 8.56 -8.86 -5.05
C TRP A 568 8.45 -9.15 -3.56
N ALA A 569 8.04 -8.18 -2.73
CA ALA A 569 7.90 -8.34 -1.30
C ALA A 569 6.84 -9.40 -0.95
N ALA A 570 5.72 -9.43 -1.67
CA ALA A 570 4.67 -10.43 -1.48
C ALA A 570 5.17 -11.85 -1.83
N HIS A 571 6.11 -12.00 -2.76
CA HIS A 571 6.72 -13.30 -3.07
C HIS A 571 7.86 -13.66 -2.10
N ARG A 572 8.65 -12.67 -1.68
CA ARG A 572 9.77 -12.87 -0.77
C ARG A 572 9.31 -13.22 0.64
N TRP A 573 8.21 -12.64 1.09
CA TRP A 573 7.58 -12.86 2.38
C TRP A 573 6.09 -13.13 2.19
N PRO A 574 5.70 -14.35 1.74
CA PRO A 574 4.31 -14.65 1.37
C PRO A 574 3.33 -14.66 2.54
N ARG A 575 3.86 -14.71 3.78
CA ARG A 575 3.10 -14.54 5.03
C ARG A 575 2.93 -13.07 5.43
N ALA A 576 3.72 -12.17 4.85
CA ALA A 576 3.65 -10.77 5.17
C ALA A 576 2.49 -10.09 4.45
N HIS A 577 1.95 -9.12 5.14
CA HIS A 577 0.90 -8.26 4.67
C HIS A 577 1.48 -7.06 3.95
N VAL A 578 1.32 -7.00 2.62
CA VAL A 578 1.86 -5.91 1.79
C VAL A 578 0.82 -4.82 1.60
N PHE A 579 1.18 -3.59 1.95
CA PHE A 579 0.41 -2.38 1.75
C PHE A 579 1.17 -1.41 0.85
N ILE A 580 0.49 -0.77 -0.11
CA ILE A 580 1.10 0.21 -1.00
C ILE A 580 0.24 1.47 -1.09
N ALA A 581 0.89 2.63 -0.92
CA ALA A 581 0.31 3.93 -1.22
C ALA A 581 1.28 4.75 -2.06
N THR A 582 0.82 5.27 -3.20
CA THR A 582 1.68 6.05 -4.12
C THR A 582 0.99 7.34 -4.51
N GLN A 583 1.74 8.37 -4.89
CA GLN A 583 1.17 9.62 -5.38
C GLN A 583 1.80 10.02 -6.71
N GLY A 584 0.97 10.47 -7.65
CA GLY A 584 1.43 10.85 -8.99
C GLY A 584 2.14 9.73 -9.74
N ALA A 585 1.89 8.46 -9.43
CA ALA A 585 2.61 7.35 -10.04
C ALA A 585 2.21 7.16 -11.52
N PRO A 586 3.15 6.86 -12.44
CA PRO A 586 2.84 6.51 -13.83
C PRO A 586 2.27 5.09 -13.94
N LYS A 587 1.79 4.71 -15.13
CA LYS A 587 1.39 3.32 -15.44
C LYS A 587 2.64 2.43 -15.50
N THR A 588 2.59 1.29 -14.82
CA THR A 588 3.80 0.51 -14.53
C THR A 588 4.04 -0.65 -15.49
N GLY A 589 2.97 -1.25 -16.01
CA GLY A 589 3.06 -2.46 -16.84
C GLY A 589 1.76 -2.75 -17.58
N ASN A 590 1.66 -3.96 -18.14
CA ASN A 590 0.50 -4.42 -18.89
C ASN A 590 -0.61 -5.04 -18.03
N GLU A 591 -1.68 -5.50 -18.68
CA GLU A 591 -2.84 -6.13 -18.03
C GLU A 591 -2.44 -7.38 -17.23
N GLU A 592 -1.50 -8.16 -17.76
CA GLU A 592 -0.90 -9.31 -17.09
C GLU A 592 -0.15 -8.88 -15.82
N PHE A 593 0.66 -7.81 -15.88
CA PHE A 593 1.29 -7.25 -14.68
C PHE A 593 0.28 -6.73 -13.66
N ALA A 594 -0.77 -6.03 -14.10
CA ALA A 594 -1.84 -5.57 -13.22
C ALA A 594 -2.61 -6.74 -12.57
N THR A 595 -2.80 -7.84 -13.29
CA THR A 595 -3.44 -9.05 -12.78
C THR A 595 -2.56 -9.73 -11.73
N LEU A 596 -1.27 -9.90 -12.02
CA LEU A 596 -0.30 -10.41 -11.04
C LEU A 596 -0.23 -9.54 -9.79
N PHE A 597 -0.23 -8.22 -9.98
CA PHE A 597 -0.23 -7.26 -8.88
C PHE A 597 -1.46 -7.45 -7.99
N LYS A 598 -2.66 -7.51 -8.56
CA LYS A 598 -3.90 -7.74 -7.82
C LYS A 598 -3.90 -9.09 -7.10
N ALA A 599 -3.36 -10.13 -7.73
CA ALA A 599 -3.26 -11.45 -7.11
C ALA A 599 -2.29 -11.47 -5.92
N SER A 600 -1.15 -10.79 -6.03
CA SER A 600 -0.06 -10.89 -5.05
C SER A 600 -0.22 -9.90 -3.89
N VAL A 601 -0.50 -8.65 -4.24
CA VAL A 601 -0.57 -7.50 -3.33
C VAL A 601 -2.01 -7.17 -2.98
N GLY A 602 -2.91 -7.25 -3.96
CA GLY A 602 -4.30 -6.81 -3.83
C GLY A 602 -4.51 -5.38 -4.32
N ASN A 603 -4.61 -4.44 -3.40
CA ASN A 603 -4.97 -3.06 -3.65
C ASN A 603 -3.80 -2.12 -3.38
N VAL A 604 -3.76 -1.02 -4.13
CA VAL A 604 -2.81 0.07 -3.97
C VAL A 604 -3.59 1.37 -3.98
N TYR A 605 -3.33 2.22 -2.98
CA TYR A 605 -3.93 3.54 -2.94
C TYR A 605 -3.08 4.49 -3.77
N ARG A 606 -3.48 4.64 -5.04
CA ARG A 606 -2.83 5.52 -6.01
C ARG A 606 -3.50 6.89 -6.00
N PHE A 607 -2.88 7.88 -5.39
CA PHE A 607 -3.41 9.24 -5.37
C PHE A 607 -2.96 10.01 -6.61
N VAL A 608 -3.89 10.74 -7.21
CA VAL A 608 -3.62 11.61 -8.36
C VAL A 608 -4.21 12.98 -8.09
N PHE A 609 -3.39 14.02 -8.17
CA PHE A 609 -3.82 15.39 -7.96
C PHE A 609 -4.19 16.04 -9.29
N ASN A 610 -5.42 16.55 -9.34
CA ASN A 610 -5.95 17.38 -10.42
C ASN A 610 -5.57 16.88 -11.83
N LEU A 611 -4.80 17.65 -12.59
CA LEU A 611 -4.40 17.35 -13.96
C LEU A 611 -2.92 16.94 -14.05
N ASP A 612 -2.35 16.36 -13.00
CA ASP A 612 -0.97 15.83 -12.98
C ASP A 612 -0.69 14.98 -14.22
N GLU A 613 0.36 15.30 -14.98
CA GLU A 613 0.69 14.59 -16.22
C GLU A 613 1.25 13.17 -16.02
N VAL A 614 1.85 12.88 -14.88
CA VAL A 614 2.61 11.64 -14.70
C VAL A 614 1.75 10.37 -14.71
N PRO A 615 0.57 10.35 -14.06
CA PRO A 615 -0.31 9.19 -14.16
C PRO A 615 -0.77 8.89 -15.59
N ALA A 616 -0.80 9.89 -16.48
CA ALA A 616 -1.20 9.69 -17.87
C ALA A 616 -0.11 9.00 -18.72
N VAL A 617 1.12 8.85 -18.23
CA VAL A 617 2.23 8.20 -18.95
C VAL A 617 2.53 6.77 -18.46
N PRO A 618 3.09 5.90 -19.34
CA PRO A 618 3.16 6.05 -20.79
C PRO A 618 1.76 6.08 -21.45
N PRO A 619 1.54 6.94 -22.47
CA PRO A 619 0.28 7.01 -23.21
C PRO A 619 0.20 5.92 -24.29
N LEU A 620 0.80 4.76 -24.02
CA LEU A 620 1.03 3.72 -25.01
C LEU A 620 0.00 2.60 -24.83
N PRO A 621 -0.55 2.05 -25.92
CA PRO A 621 -1.43 0.89 -25.83
C PRO A 621 -0.76 -0.25 -25.06
N GLY A 622 -1.52 -0.88 -24.19
CA GLY A 622 -1.04 -2.00 -23.38
C GLY A 622 -0.43 -1.63 -22.03
N TYR A 623 -0.23 -0.35 -21.71
CA TYR A 623 0.06 0.05 -20.33
C TYR A 623 -1.22 0.40 -19.59
N VAL A 624 -1.41 -0.21 -18.43
CA VAL A 624 -2.58 -0.02 -17.58
C VAL A 624 -2.17 0.33 -16.17
N TYR A 625 -3.11 0.91 -15.42
CA TYR A 625 -2.93 1.01 -13.98
C TYR A 625 -3.13 -0.37 -13.35
N THR A 626 -2.30 -0.71 -12.38
CA THR A 626 -2.52 -1.83 -11.46
C THR A 626 -3.87 -1.70 -10.76
N ARG A 627 -4.22 -0.46 -10.38
CA ARG A 627 -5.50 -0.06 -9.79
C ARG A 627 -5.92 1.34 -10.19
N GLN A 628 -7.23 1.57 -10.19
CA GLN A 628 -7.79 2.88 -10.51
C GLN A 628 -7.39 3.93 -9.48
N PRO A 629 -6.88 5.09 -9.91
CA PRO A 629 -6.43 6.12 -8.99
C PRO A 629 -7.59 6.73 -8.20
N ILE A 630 -7.24 7.26 -7.02
CA ILE A 630 -8.07 8.11 -6.17
C ILE A 630 -7.76 9.55 -6.57
N TRP A 631 -8.74 10.22 -7.15
CA TRP A 631 -8.56 11.55 -7.70
C TRP A 631 -8.78 12.64 -6.64
N ILE A 632 -7.78 13.49 -6.48
CA ILE A 632 -7.83 14.66 -5.60
C ILE A 632 -8.11 15.87 -6.46
N THR A 633 -9.23 16.55 -6.25
CA THR A 633 -9.60 17.74 -7.02
C THR A 633 -9.60 18.98 -6.15
N ARG A 634 -9.31 20.12 -6.78
CA ARG A 634 -9.54 21.45 -6.20
C ARG A 634 -10.95 21.89 -6.57
N GLN A 635 -11.77 22.18 -5.57
CA GLN A 635 -13.08 22.80 -5.75
C GLN A 635 -12.93 24.30 -6.06
N LEU A 636 -13.96 24.92 -6.66
CA LEU A 636 -13.97 26.35 -6.98
C LEU A 636 -13.82 27.26 -5.76
N ASN A 637 -14.26 26.80 -4.58
CA ASN A 637 -14.12 27.54 -3.31
C ASN A 637 -12.70 27.46 -2.71
N GLY A 638 -11.75 26.81 -3.41
CA GLY A 638 -10.38 26.60 -2.94
C GLY A 638 -10.22 25.40 -2.00
N ASN A 639 -11.31 24.76 -1.57
CA ASN A 639 -11.24 23.53 -0.79
C ASN A 639 -10.83 22.36 -1.67
N PHE A 640 -10.25 21.34 -1.07
CA PHE A 640 -9.89 20.12 -1.77
C PHE A 640 -10.91 19.03 -1.48
N SER A 641 -11.06 18.11 -2.42
CA SER A 641 -11.87 16.91 -2.25
C SER A 641 -11.08 15.71 -2.70
N VAL A 642 -11.01 14.71 -1.81
CA VAL A 642 -10.53 13.38 -2.17
C VAL A 642 -11.73 12.63 -2.74
N LEU A 643 -11.77 12.50 -4.05
CA LEU A 643 -12.81 11.75 -4.75
C LEU A 643 -12.33 10.32 -4.95
N LEU A 644 -13.14 9.34 -4.57
CA LEU A 644 -12.89 7.93 -4.94
C LEU A 644 -13.22 7.65 -6.42
N ASN A 645 -13.24 8.70 -7.24
CA ASN A 645 -13.39 8.56 -8.67
C ASN A 645 -12.05 8.12 -9.28
N PRO A 646 -12.03 7.17 -10.22
CA PRO A 646 -10.97 7.21 -11.23
C PRO A 646 -10.89 8.62 -11.83
N ARG A 647 -9.67 9.11 -12.01
CA ARG A 647 -9.45 10.30 -12.83
C ARG A 647 -9.96 9.98 -14.25
N PRO A 648 -10.73 10.87 -14.90
CA PRO A 648 -11.08 10.71 -16.30
C PRO A 648 -9.84 10.52 -17.17
N ASP A 649 -9.98 9.77 -18.27
CA ASP A 649 -8.92 9.73 -19.27
C ASP A 649 -8.77 11.13 -19.87
N VAL A 650 -7.64 11.76 -19.58
CA VAL A 650 -7.28 13.08 -20.10
C VAL A 650 -6.09 12.93 -21.02
N SER A 651 -6.09 13.70 -22.11
CA SER A 651 -4.96 13.73 -23.04
C SER A 651 -3.76 14.40 -22.39
N LEU A 652 -2.54 14.02 -22.78
CA LEU A 652 -1.33 14.67 -22.26
C LEU A 652 -1.32 16.19 -22.50
N SER A 653 -1.97 16.68 -23.55
CA SER A 653 -2.13 18.12 -23.82
C SER A 653 -3.01 18.86 -22.81
N GLU A 654 -3.85 18.15 -22.05
CA GLU A 654 -4.71 18.71 -21.00
C GLU A 654 -4.09 18.55 -19.61
N THR A 655 -2.91 17.93 -19.52
CA THR A 655 -2.21 17.70 -18.26
C THR A 655 -1.14 18.75 -17.99
N THR A 656 -0.69 18.83 -16.73
CA THR A 656 0.33 19.79 -16.30
C THR A 656 1.28 19.18 -15.28
N TRP A 657 2.59 19.37 -15.51
CA TRP A 657 3.63 19.09 -14.51
C TRP A 657 3.47 19.90 -13.23
N TYR A 658 2.82 21.06 -13.28
CA TYR A 658 2.65 21.90 -12.09
C TYR A 658 1.90 21.14 -10.98
N ASP A 659 0.92 20.33 -11.35
CA ASP A 659 0.15 19.50 -10.41
C ASP A 659 0.95 18.31 -9.85
N HIS A 660 2.15 18.04 -10.39
CA HIS A 660 3.03 16.95 -10.01
C HIS A 660 4.04 17.34 -8.92
N TRP A 661 3.63 18.12 -7.91
CA TRP A 661 4.51 18.55 -6.81
C TRP A 661 4.03 17.94 -5.48
N CYS A 662 4.84 17.03 -4.92
CA CYS A 662 4.49 16.25 -3.73
C CYS A 662 4.19 17.16 -2.51
N GLU A 663 5.13 18.06 -2.19
CA GLU A 663 5.09 18.89 -0.98
C GLU A 663 4.02 19.99 -1.02
N VAL A 664 3.66 20.45 -2.22
CA VAL A 664 2.71 21.56 -2.40
C VAL A 664 1.28 21.05 -2.50
N PHE A 665 1.06 19.98 -3.26
CA PHE A 665 -0.29 19.53 -3.58
C PHE A 665 -0.65 18.24 -2.86
N TYR A 666 0.11 17.17 -3.05
CA TYR A 666 -0.28 15.87 -2.50
C TYR A 666 -0.28 15.84 -0.97
N TYR A 667 0.85 16.19 -0.36
CA TYR A 667 1.06 16.06 1.07
C TYR A 667 0.07 16.91 1.89
N PRO A 668 -0.03 18.24 1.70
CA PRO A 668 -0.89 19.06 2.56
C PRO A 668 -2.37 18.69 2.43
N ILE A 669 -2.82 18.30 1.25
CA ILE A 669 -4.21 17.93 1.02
C ILE A 669 -4.55 16.63 1.74
N LEU A 670 -3.70 15.60 1.60
CA LEU A 670 -3.95 14.29 2.18
C LEU A 670 -3.80 14.30 3.70
N GLN A 671 -2.91 15.15 4.24
CA GLN A 671 -2.81 15.39 5.68
C GLN A 671 -4.07 16.04 6.27
N ASN A 672 -4.72 16.93 5.53
CA ASN A 672 -5.88 17.69 6.01
C ASN A 672 -7.23 17.10 5.58
N ALA A 673 -7.25 16.05 4.75
CA ALA A 673 -8.50 15.45 4.29
C ALA A 673 -9.26 14.77 5.46
N THR A 674 -10.47 15.26 5.74
CA THR A 674 -11.40 14.73 6.75
C THR A 674 -12.62 14.05 6.13
N SER A 675 -12.79 14.19 4.81
CA SER A 675 -13.90 13.56 4.09
C SER A 675 -13.44 13.04 2.73
N ILE A 676 -14.19 12.07 2.23
CA ILE A 676 -14.03 11.51 0.90
C ILE A 676 -15.36 11.68 0.15
N GLY A 677 -15.29 12.18 -1.08
CA GLY A 677 -16.43 12.24 -1.99
C GLY A 677 -16.63 10.94 -2.75
N VAL A 678 -17.89 10.53 -2.89
CA VAL A 678 -18.30 9.44 -3.77
C VAL A 678 -18.82 10.05 -5.08
N PRO A 679 -18.41 9.54 -6.26
CA PRO A 679 -18.84 10.10 -7.53
C PRO A 679 -20.36 9.98 -7.72
N ASN A 680 -20.99 11.04 -8.23
CA ASN A 680 -22.45 11.04 -8.45
C ASN A 680 -22.89 9.91 -9.41
N TRP A 681 -22.07 9.58 -10.42
CA TRP A 681 -22.39 8.50 -11.35
C TRP A 681 -22.47 7.13 -10.67
N VAL A 682 -21.71 6.89 -9.59
CA VAL A 682 -21.82 5.67 -8.79
C VAL A 682 -23.19 5.66 -8.10
N ILE A 683 -23.57 6.80 -7.50
CA ILE A 683 -24.84 6.94 -6.80
C ILE A 683 -26.03 6.72 -7.75
N THR A 684 -25.98 7.28 -8.96
CA THR A 684 -27.05 7.22 -9.95
C THR A 684 -26.99 6.01 -10.87
N TYR A 685 -25.98 5.14 -10.75
CA TYR A 685 -25.83 3.98 -11.63
C TYR A 685 -27.04 3.06 -11.50
N GLN A 686 -27.74 2.82 -12.60
CA GLN A 686 -28.79 1.81 -12.69
C GLN A 686 -28.31 0.78 -13.72
N GLU A 687 -28.31 -0.50 -13.33
CA GLU A 687 -28.10 -1.59 -14.30
C GLU A 687 -29.26 -1.51 -15.31
N THR A 688 -28.91 -1.22 -16.56
CA THR A 688 -29.85 -1.17 -17.69
C THR A 688 -30.14 -2.54 -18.25
#